data_AF-A0A662U7B6-F1
#
_entry.id   AF-A0A662U7B6-F1
#
_cell.length_a   1.000
_cell.length_b   1.000
_cell.length_c   1.000
_cell.angle_alpha   90.00
_cell.angle_beta   90.00
_cell.angle_gamma   90.00
#
_symmetry.space_group_name_H-M   'P 1'
#
loop_
_entity.id
_entity.type
_entity.pdbx_description
1 polymer ?
#
loop_
_entity_poly.entity_id
_entity_poly.type
_entity_poly.pdbx_seq_one_letter_code
_entity_poly.pdbx_strand_id
1 'polypeptide(L)'
;TSIGKAFVESFFKFGEDLANFAKKLFEPFFQKSSPEAYTHLLSTADLAEAAFQETIKEPVGLAKALWNLGSRLIYPYWYGTLIPYVIRGAVKAFGDVEIELEPSIVGSKLGSGKIKIKVSELADAFVKGLEQFVSAFATGVMFGIANNFMVNVQHLYIPRVVAYYDMLLYKLLEPILKQEIEKGAKINMFVKAVTESQLITYARRVIAFVKPEDRAKAIEQSLATISAHLKLYGLPKWYIDYLTQHPEQFSVPFEDRFGKPRKIFLSPIFELPTHSEMARMTQRDVLPGVDVMKRLGWIRGWNEDLTTLIYLLTFKYPSFEKLWQFYMRALSGMLWFRAPSVAKQLFSEEAEEIGAGKPVDPLTIQEKLTSREAVEALETAINVYFKWLEYSNFSWFTENTKMYGIDVGRRVVGPLGGWTADSWIRADVAAAIPTKIDMRWMSRYGIFMYMAKRFEQAGVTFETPSPLVKALPRMLEARAGSKIEVELQWFSRLLQATGLHPAWVPIVTVAENIMVISDEMTLLRTGWLNLFKEGLVNLSTVERVLSGLFTVSYKVGYWDVDEKRWKTGYINLPVRWLPHERRLLEIRMAIDRVLDIYREFYRSIMRGITAYVLEPKEAKEIVKSWFVLANNLFKETMSAITGREVELVFDESYWNLMEVAYEKQREIESRVRTRYLMQRVAGWLLYRILYGYVKPEHVDLIVSVFKKHAFLSTYEENFLREVMKNLLGIASREYIPTPYTLATFAEYMVISEDIINKVFEELRVPEEFRPLYRTYIQVRPFKSDYKSLLSTAVRALRYGAITEDDWKTMLEEAKRYGFTDAEISIINRRASLEVAIDRVKEVLKERIPSPSTMGVLAEYITLPMELVDKTLREYRVAEEWIPYWKYYIIVKPVKSDFKSLLSTARRALRYGAIAEEEWKKLLDQAKDFGFTDVEVTILSRIADLELLIERSKERIPSPSTLATLAEYIVIPREMIEKALVEYRIAEEWRSYWIRYILVKPLKSDYRSLIYTAIRAFKYGVIDQTKLDEILRQALQFGFTETEIRIIRFRAELEQAIEVARELQREYIPSLGTIASMA
;
A
#
# COMPACT_ATOMS: atom_id res chain seq x y z
N THR A 1 126.60 29.02 9.95
CA THR A 1 125.43 29.89 9.69
C THR A 1 125.63 30.65 8.38
N SER A 2 124.62 31.41 7.91
CA SER A 2 124.52 32.11 6.60
C SER A 2 124.30 31.24 5.35
N ILE A 3 125.22 30.33 4.99
CA ILE A 3 125.23 29.65 3.67
C ILE A 3 123.92 28.93 3.33
N GLY A 4 123.31 28.23 4.29
CA GLY A 4 122.13 27.40 4.06
C GLY A 4 120.86 28.15 3.62
N LYS A 5 120.74 29.48 3.85
CA LYS A 5 119.54 30.22 3.44
C LYS A 5 119.57 30.62 1.96
N ALA A 6 120.74 31.08 1.48
CA ALA A 6 120.92 31.48 0.08
C ALA A 6 120.75 30.29 -0.89
N PHE A 7 121.13 29.07 -0.47
CA PHE A 7 120.94 27.86 -1.28
C PHE A 7 119.45 27.57 -1.54
N VAL A 8 118.61 27.67 -0.51
CA VAL A 8 117.15 27.38 -0.62
C VAL A 8 116.45 28.45 -1.47
N GLU A 9 116.74 29.73 -1.25
CA GLU A 9 116.15 30.83 -2.04
C GLU A 9 116.56 30.76 -3.52
N SER A 10 117.80 30.35 -3.81
CA SER A 10 118.25 30.12 -5.19
C SER A 10 117.61 28.88 -5.84
N PHE A 11 117.38 27.81 -5.08
CA PHE A 11 116.77 26.57 -5.58
C PHE A 11 115.31 26.76 -5.98
N PHE A 12 114.53 27.52 -5.19
CA PHE A 12 113.15 27.86 -5.57
C PHE A 12 113.09 28.74 -6.82
N LYS A 13 113.99 29.72 -6.96
CA LYS A 13 114.03 30.58 -8.15
C LYS A 13 114.37 29.81 -9.43
N PHE A 14 115.33 28.88 -9.35
CA PHE A 14 115.60 27.93 -10.44
C PHE A 14 114.36 27.09 -10.81
N GLY A 15 113.56 26.70 -9.82
CA GLY A 15 112.27 26.03 -10.03
C GLY A 15 111.24 26.89 -10.78
N GLU A 16 111.11 28.18 -10.45
CA GLU A 16 110.23 29.11 -11.18
C GLU A 16 110.69 29.36 -12.62
N ASP A 17 112.00 29.54 -12.84
CA ASP A 17 112.55 29.74 -14.19
C ASP A 17 112.34 28.48 -15.06
N LEU A 18 112.55 27.28 -14.50
CA LEU A 18 112.28 26.01 -15.18
C LEU A 18 110.78 25.82 -15.48
N ALA A 19 109.90 26.19 -14.54
CA ALA A 19 108.45 26.11 -14.74
C ALA A 19 107.95 27.09 -15.81
N ASN A 20 108.50 28.30 -15.87
CA ASN A 20 108.17 29.29 -16.91
C ASN A 20 108.70 28.88 -18.30
N PHE A 21 109.88 28.24 -18.37
CA PHE A 21 110.40 27.64 -19.59
C PHE A 21 109.48 26.51 -20.09
N ALA A 22 109.12 25.56 -19.22
CA ALA A 22 108.19 24.48 -19.54
C ALA A 22 106.81 25.01 -19.98
N LYS A 23 106.28 26.03 -19.29
CA LYS A 23 105.00 26.66 -19.64
C LYS A 23 105.01 27.20 -21.07
N LYS A 24 106.04 27.95 -21.47
CA LYS A 24 106.19 28.45 -22.85
C LYS A 24 106.38 27.34 -23.88
N LEU A 25 107.04 26.24 -23.50
CA LEU A 25 107.26 25.09 -24.38
C LEU A 25 105.94 24.35 -24.71
N PHE A 26 105.03 24.26 -23.73
CA PHE A 26 103.78 23.51 -23.86
C PHE A 26 102.53 24.36 -24.14
N GLU A 27 102.60 25.70 -24.08
CA GLU A 27 101.49 26.62 -24.36
C GLU A 27 100.75 26.35 -25.70
N PRO A 28 101.41 25.95 -26.81
CA PRO A 28 100.72 25.59 -28.06
C PRO A 28 99.84 24.34 -27.98
N PHE A 29 100.11 23.40 -27.06
CA PHE A 29 99.38 22.12 -26.97
C PHE A 29 98.00 22.25 -26.34
N PHE A 30 97.73 23.34 -25.60
CA PHE A 30 96.50 23.54 -24.83
C PHE A 30 95.53 24.57 -25.44
N GLN A 31 95.82 25.09 -26.64
CA GLN A 31 94.89 25.97 -27.35
C GLN A 31 93.78 25.18 -28.06
N LYS A 32 92.61 25.82 -28.23
CA LYS A 32 91.33 25.18 -28.58
C LYS A 32 91.19 24.74 -30.05
N SER A 33 92.31 24.61 -30.75
CA SER A 33 92.44 24.26 -32.17
C SER A 33 93.87 23.77 -32.47
N SER A 34 94.28 22.67 -31.82
CA SER A 34 95.60 22.04 -32.01
C SER A 34 95.57 20.92 -33.09
N PRO A 35 96.73 20.47 -33.60
CA PRO A 35 96.79 19.82 -34.94
C PRO A 35 96.38 18.35 -35.03
N GLU A 36 96.49 17.83 -36.26
CA GLU A 36 96.12 16.49 -36.78
C GLU A 36 96.56 15.28 -35.92
N ALA A 37 97.52 15.45 -35.02
CA ALA A 37 98.02 14.40 -34.12
C ALA A 37 96.94 13.76 -33.22
N TYR A 38 95.90 14.51 -32.83
CA TYR A 38 94.83 13.98 -31.96
C TYR A 38 93.73 13.19 -32.71
N THR A 39 93.68 13.27 -34.04
CA THR A 39 92.64 12.60 -34.86
C THR A 39 92.64 11.07 -34.68
N HIS A 40 93.82 10.48 -34.47
CA HIS A 40 93.97 9.04 -34.19
C HIS A 40 93.21 8.59 -32.93
N LEU A 41 93.22 9.36 -31.85
CA LEU A 41 92.57 8.98 -30.58
C LEU A 41 91.03 9.00 -30.70
N LEU A 42 90.46 9.86 -31.54
CA LEU A 42 89.03 9.82 -31.83
C LEU A 42 88.66 8.55 -32.61
N SER A 43 89.42 8.20 -33.65
CA SER A 43 89.15 7.00 -34.46
C SER A 43 89.13 5.68 -33.67
N THR A 44 89.83 5.61 -32.52
CA THR A 44 89.76 4.41 -31.65
C THR A 44 88.41 4.23 -30.93
N ALA A 45 87.62 5.29 -30.76
CA ALA A 45 86.28 5.20 -30.18
C ALA A 45 85.29 4.54 -31.15
N ASP A 46 85.27 4.99 -32.41
CA ASP A 46 84.37 4.47 -33.45
C ASP A 46 84.61 2.97 -33.71
N LEU A 47 85.88 2.56 -33.76
CA LEU A 47 86.29 1.16 -33.90
C LEU A 47 85.88 0.29 -32.70
N ALA A 48 85.87 0.86 -31.49
CA ALA A 48 85.38 0.16 -30.30
C ALA A 48 83.85 -0.01 -30.32
N GLU A 49 83.09 1.00 -30.75
CA GLU A 49 81.63 0.89 -30.84
C GLU A 49 81.21 -0.19 -31.85
N ALA A 50 81.84 -0.23 -33.02
CA ALA A 50 81.59 -1.26 -34.04
C ALA A 50 81.75 -2.70 -33.48
N ALA A 51 82.79 -2.93 -32.66
CA ALA A 51 83.05 -4.22 -32.02
C ALA A 51 81.92 -4.67 -31.07
N PHE A 52 81.29 -3.74 -30.35
CA PHE A 52 80.10 -4.00 -29.53
C PHE A 52 78.86 -4.30 -30.42
N GLN A 53 78.63 -3.47 -31.45
CA GLN A 53 77.47 -3.62 -32.33
C GLN A 53 77.46 -4.96 -33.10
N GLU A 54 78.62 -5.46 -33.53
CA GLU A 54 78.71 -6.79 -34.16
C GLU A 54 78.42 -7.91 -33.15
N THR A 55 79.07 -7.88 -31.99
CA THR A 55 78.99 -9.01 -31.04
C THR A 55 77.57 -9.21 -30.48
N ILE A 56 76.76 -8.14 -30.39
CA ILE A 56 75.33 -8.23 -30.02
C ILE A 56 74.48 -8.94 -31.10
N LYS A 57 74.90 -8.99 -32.36
CA LYS A 57 74.13 -9.64 -33.45
C LYS A 57 74.28 -11.17 -33.44
N GLU A 58 75.27 -11.72 -32.74
CA GLU A 58 75.56 -13.16 -32.72
C GLU A 58 74.72 -13.95 -31.68
N PRO A 59 74.06 -15.07 -32.07
CA PRO A 59 73.28 -15.91 -31.16
C PRO A 59 74.16 -16.97 -30.47
N VAL A 60 75.09 -16.53 -29.61
CA VAL A 60 76.04 -17.41 -28.90
C VAL A 60 75.95 -17.30 -27.37
N GLY A 61 76.34 -18.37 -26.66
CA GLY A 61 76.33 -18.42 -25.20
C GLY A 61 77.35 -17.48 -24.54
N LEU A 62 77.06 -17.07 -23.29
CA LEU A 62 77.72 -15.95 -22.57
C LEU A 62 79.25 -15.94 -22.66
N ALA A 63 79.92 -17.05 -22.33
CA ALA A 63 81.38 -17.13 -22.34
C ALA A 63 81.98 -16.87 -23.74
N LYS A 64 81.28 -17.27 -24.80
CA LYS A 64 81.71 -17.06 -26.19
C LYS A 64 81.37 -15.66 -26.69
N ALA A 65 80.25 -15.08 -26.25
CA ALA A 65 79.94 -13.66 -26.50
C ALA A 65 81.00 -12.73 -25.86
N LEU A 66 81.38 -12.98 -24.60
CA LEU A 66 82.42 -12.22 -23.90
C LEU A 66 83.80 -12.38 -24.58
N TRP A 67 84.14 -13.58 -25.04
CA TRP A 67 85.37 -13.84 -25.80
C TRP A 67 85.38 -13.11 -27.16
N ASN A 68 84.28 -13.15 -27.91
CA ASN A 68 84.16 -12.48 -29.20
C ASN A 68 84.23 -10.95 -29.07
N LEU A 69 83.65 -10.38 -28.00
CA LEU A 69 83.78 -8.96 -27.68
C LEU A 69 85.23 -8.61 -27.32
N GLY A 70 85.83 -9.36 -26.38
CA GLY A 70 87.18 -9.11 -25.89
C GLY A 70 88.22 -9.16 -27.02
N SER A 71 88.13 -10.16 -27.90
CA SER A 71 89.05 -10.30 -29.04
C SER A 71 88.92 -9.16 -30.07
N ARG A 72 87.70 -8.69 -30.38
CA ARG A 72 87.49 -7.52 -31.25
C ARG A 72 88.07 -6.22 -30.67
N LEU A 73 87.99 -6.03 -29.34
CA LEU A 73 88.48 -4.81 -28.66
C LEU A 73 90.02 -4.74 -28.52
N ILE A 74 90.77 -5.80 -28.81
CA ILE A 74 92.25 -5.77 -28.80
C ILE A 74 92.81 -4.80 -29.85
N TYR A 75 92.20 -4.73 -31.04
CA TYR A 75 92.72 -3.93 -32.15
C TYR A 75 92.61 -2.40 -31.89
N PRO A 76 91.46 -1.83 -31.46
CA PRO A 76 91.38 -0.43 -31.06
C PRO A 76 92.39 -0.05 -29.96
N TYR A 77 92.57 -0.92 -28.96
CA TYR A 77 93.51 -0.71 -27.85
C TYR A 77 94.97 -0.64 -28.32
N TRP A 78 95.40 -1.54 -29.21
CA TRP A 78 96.73 -1.51 -29.81
C TRP A 78 96.96 -0.29 -30.71
N TYR A 79 95.94 0.11 -31.48
CA TYR A 79 96.03 1.25 -32.38
C TYR A 79 96.23 2.57 -31.62
N GLY A 80 95.49 2.78 -30.52
CA GLY A 80 95.62 3.97 -29.68
C GLY A 80 96.91 4.06 -28.86
N THR A 81 97.57 2.93 -28.58
CA THR A 81 98.81 2.86 -27.78
C THR A 81 100.09 2.91 -28.61
N LEU A 82 100.02 2.82 -29.95
CA LEU A 82 101.19 2.77 -30.83
C LEU A 82 101.98 4.09 -30.87
N ILE A 83 101.30 5.24 -30.83
CA ILE A 83 101.92 6.57 -31.00
C ILE A 83 102.95 6.89 -29.89
N PRO A 84 102.66 6.71 -28.58
CA PRO A 84 103.67 6.84 -27.52
C PRO A 84 104.92 5.99 -27.74
N TYR A 85 104.77 4.75 -28.24
CA TYR A 85 105.91 3.87 -28.53
C TYR A 85 106.76 4.35 -29.71
N VAL A 86 106.15 4.88 -30.78
CA VAL A 86 106.88 5.46 -31.92
C VAL A 86 107.68 6.69 -31.48
N ILE A 87 107.10 7.56 -30.65
CA ILE A 87 107.80 8.73 -30.08
C ILE A 87 108.98 8.27 -29.21
N ARG A 88 108.79 7.24 -28.37
CA ARG A 88 109.86 6.64 -27.55
C ARG A 88 111.00 6.04 -28.39
N GLY A 89 110.69 5.53 -29.58
CA GLY A 89 111.66 5.06 -30.57
C GLY A 89 112.47 6.21 -31.17
N ALA A 90 111.79 7.27 -31.63
CA ALA A 90 112.44 8.45 -32.22
C ALA A 90 113.40 9.15 -31.26
N VAL A 91 112.99 9.33 -29.99
CA VAL A 91 113.82 9.96 -28.94
C VAL A 91 115.10 9.17 -28.63
N LYS A 92 115.15 7.85 -28.91
CA LYS A 92 116.36 7.03 -28.79
C LYS A 92 117.22 6.98 -30.05
N ALA A 93 116.71 7.43 -31.20
CA ALA A 93 117.43 7.40 -32.47
C ALA A 93 118.28 8.66 -32.71
N PHE A 94 117.87 9.80 -32.16
CA PHE A 94 118.65 11.04 -32.18
C PHE A 94 119.45 11.17 -30.87
N GLY A 95 120.77 11.22 -30.97
CA GLY A 95 121.68 11.20 -29.82
C GLY A 95 121.55 12.41 -28.89
N ASP A 96 122.00 12.24 -27.64
CA ASP A 96 121.89 13.24 -26.58
C ASP A 96 122.47 14.61 -26.98
N VAL A 97 121.63 15.64 -26.90
CA VAL A 97 122.07 17.03 -26.82
C VAL A 97 122.09 17.42 -25.35
N GLU A 98 123.28 17.72 -24.82
CA GLU A 98 123.43 18.29 -23.48
C GLU A 98 123.28 19.81 -23.53
N ILE A 99 122.39 20.34 -22.68
CA ILE A 99 122.27 21.78 -22.47
C ILE A 99 123.03 22.13 -21.19
N GLU A 100 124.14 22.87 -21.33
CA GLU A 100 124.86 23.44 -20.18
C GLU A 100 124.23 24.78 -19.77
N LEU A 101 123.99 24.93 -18.47
CA LEU A 101 123.52 26.17 -17.85
C LEU A 101 124.55 26.60 -16.80
N GLU A 102 125.21 27.74 -17.03
CA GLU A 102 126.13 28.35 -16.06
C GLU A 102 125.41 29.40 -15.20
N PRO A 103 125.29 29.21 -13.86
CA PRO A 103 124.67 30.18 -12.98
C PRO A 103 125.63 31.33 -12.65
N SER A 104 125.32 32.55 -13.11
CA SER A 104 126.12 33.74 -12.84
C SER A 104 125.91 34.25 -11.40
N ILE A 105 126.84 33.97 -10.49
CA ILE A 105 126.89 34.56 -9.14
C ILE A 105 128.18 35.39 -9.02
N VAL A 106 128.03 36.65 -8.60
CA VAL A 106 129.15 37.59 -8.44
C VAL A 106 129.75 37.47 -7.03
N GLY A 107 131.07 37.25 -6.94
CA GLY A 107 131.85 37.84 -5.84
C GLY A 107 132.55 36.95 -4.80
N SER A 108 132.78 35.65 -4.99
CA SER A 108 133.87 34.95 -4.28
C SER A 108 134.29 33.62 -4.94
N LYS A 109 135.56 33.24 -4.81
CA LYS A 109 136.13 32.03 -5.46
C LYS A 109 136.18 30.82 -4.53
N LEU A 110 135.23 29.89 -4.65
CA LEU A 110 135.45 28.47 -4.37
C LEU A 110 134.39 27.59 -5.06
N GLY A 111 134.80 26.59 -5.86
CA GLY A 111 133.96 25.46 -6.29
C GLY A 111 132.71 25.76 -7.15
N SER A 112 132.90 26.14 -8.42
CA SER A 112 131.79 26.25 -9.40
C SER A 112 131.43 24.89 -10.03
N GLY A 113 130.28 24.32 -9.67
CA GLY A 113 129.74 23.11 -10.31
C GLY A 113 128.82 23.44 -11.50
N LYS A 114 129.02 22.78 -12.64
CA LYS A 114 128.10 22.84 -13.79
C LYS A 114 126.99 21.80 -13.65
N ILE A 115 125.78 22.16 -14.09
CA ILE A 115 124.68 21.20 -14.27
C ILE A 115 124.46 21.02 -15.78
N LYS A 116 124.45 19.75 -16.22
CA LYS A 116 124.10 19.33 -17.58
C LYS A 116 122.74 18.66 -17.53
N ILE A 117 121.80 19.10 -18.36
CA ILE A 117 120.50 18.44 -18.52
C ILE A 117 120.47 17.76 -19.89
N LYS A 118 120.11 16.48 -19.90
CA LYS A 118 119.95 15.66 -21.10
C LYS A 118 118.52 15.78 -21.62
N VAL A 119 118.37 16.18 -22.88
CA VAL A 119 117.05 16.31 -23.52
C VAL A 119 116.31 14.96 -23.58
N SER A 120 117.04 13.84 -23.65
CA SER A 120 116.48 12.49 -23.63
C SER A 120 115.71 12.15 -22.34
N GLU A 121 116.19 12.60 -21.16
CA GLU A 121 115.51 12.35 -19.88
C GLU A 121 114.19 13.12 -19.77
N LEU A 122 114.19 14.38 -20.24
CA LEU A 122 113.00 15.24 -20.22
C LEU A 122 111.95 14.74 -21.23
N ALA A 123 112.39 14.21 -22.38
CA ALA A 123 111.52 13.58 -23.36
C ALA A 123 110.96 12.23 -22.89
N ASP A 124 111.75 11.34 -22.26
CA ASP A 124 111.23 10.08 -21.70
C ASP A 124 110.31 10.32 -20.48
N ALA A 125 110.51 11.40 -19.71
CA ALA A 125 109.55 11.84 -18.71
C ALA A 125 108.20 12.27 -19.33
N PHE A 126 108.23 13.05 -20.42
CA PHE A 126 107.01 13.41 -21.16
C PHE A 126 106.31 12.19 -21.79
N VAL A 127 107.07 11.26 -22.38
CA VAL A 127 106.53 10.00 -22.93
C VAL A 127 105.90 9.14 -21.83
N LYS A 128 106.53 9.02 -20.65
CA LYS A 128 105.94 8.32 -19.49
C LYS A 128 104.65 9.00 -19.01
N GLY A 129 104.59 10.34 -19.02
CA GLY A 129 103.37 11.09 -18.71
C GLY A 129 102.25 10.84 -19.72
N LEU A 130 102.57 10.81 -21.01
CA LEU A 130 101.61 10.53 -22.09
C LEU A 130 101.12 9.07 -22.06
N GLU A 131 102.03 8.13 -21.81
CA GLU A 131 101.76 6.70 -21.62
C GLU A 131 100.82 6.45 -20.43
N GLN A 132 101.07 7.12 -19.29
CA GLN A 132 100.16 7.10 -18.14
C GLN A 132 98.80 7.75 -18.45
N PHE A 133 98.77 8.89 -19.15
CA PHE A 133 97.53 9.57 -19.51
C PHE A 133 96.66 8.75 -20.47
N VAL A 134 97.24 8.20 -21.55
CA VAL A 134 96.50 7.37 -22.53
C VAL A 134 96.02 6.08 -21.86
N SER A 135 96.84 5.45 -21.02
CA SER A 135 96.44 4.26 -20.26
C SER A 135 95.29 4.55 -19.28
N ALA A 136 95.36 5.66 -18.54
CA ALA A 136 94.31 6.09 -17.63
C ALA A 136 93.01 6.48 -18.37
N PHE A 137 93.12 7.17 -19.50
CA PHE A 137 91.97 7.56 -20.33
C PHE A 137 91.28 6.33 -20.95
N ALA A 138 92.04 5.42 -21.56
CA ALA A 138 91.51 4.17 -22.11
C ALA A 138 90.85 3.31 -21.01
N THR A 139 91.47 3.21 -19.83
CA THR A 139 90.89 2.53 -18.66
C THR A 139 89.59 3.20 -18.22
N GLY A 140 89.56 4.54 -18.11
CA GLY A 140 88.37 5.29 -17.73
C GLY A 140 87.21 5.14 -18.70
N VAL A 141 87.48 5.18 -20.01
CA VAL A 141 86.48 4.95 -21.07
C VAL A 141 85.96 3.50 -21.00
N MET A 142 86.84 2.51 -20.84
CA MET A 142 86.44 1.11 -20.71
C MET A 142 85.57 0.85 -19.46
N PHE A 143 85.88 1.46 -18.32
CA PHE A 143 85.03 1.41 -17.12
C PHE A 143 83.69 2.16 -17.31
N GLY A 144 83.70 3.29 -18.02
CA GLY A 144 82.49 4.05 -18.37
C GLY A 144 81.53 3.24 -19.25
N ILE A 145 82.07 2.57 -20.28
CA ILE A 145 81.30 1.66 -21.14
C ILE A 145 80.83 0.43 -20.34
N ALA A 146 81.70 -0.20 -19.55
CA ALA A 146 81.33 -1.37 -18.74
C ALA A 146 80.14 -1.08 -17.81
N ASN A 147 80.16 0.04 -17.07
CA ASN A 147 79.11 0.39 -16.12
C ASN A 147 77.79 0.80 -16.78
N ASN A 148 77.80 1.48 -17.95
CA ASN A 148 76.58 1.96 -18.59
C ASN A 148 75.99 0.99 -19.62
N PHE A 149 76.82 0.17 -20.28
CA PHE A 149 76.39 -0.69 -21.38
C PHE A 149 76.04 -2.11 -20.91
N MET A 150 76.85 -2.74 -20.06
CA MET A 150 76.64 -4.13 -19.63
C MET A 150 75.34 -4.32 -18.85
N VAL A 151 74.94 -3.31 -18.06
CA VAL A 151 73.65 -3.28 -17.34
C VAL A 151 72.47 -3.35 -18.31
N ASN A 152 72.54 -2.68 -19.45
CA ASN A 152 71.49 -2.73 -20.47
C ASN A 152 71.50 -4.06 -21.25
N VAL A 153 72.68 -4.62 -21.54
CA VAL A 153 72.81 -5.94 -22.18
C VAL A 153 72.23 -7.07 -21.29
N GLN A 154 72.32 -6.95 -19.96
CA GLN A 154 71.76 -7.91 -19.01
C GLN A 154 70.25 -8.16 -19.19
N HIS A 155 69.49 -7.14 -19.61
CA HIS A 155 68.04 -7.28 -19.87
C HIS A 155 67.73 -8.01 -21.18
N LEU A 156 68.60 -7.91 -22.20
CA LEU A 156 68.46 -8.61 -23.49
C LEU A 156 69.01 -10.05 -23.46
N TYR A 157 69.85 -10.37 -22.48
CA TYR A 157 70.43 -11.70 -22.29
C TYR A 157 69.37 -12.77 -22.00
N ILE A 158 68.44 -12.48 -21.08
CA ILE A 158 67.50 -13.46 -20.53
C ILE A 158 66.63 -14.15 -21.63
N PRO A 159 65.94 -13.43 -22.54
CA PRO A 159 65.10 -14.07 -23.55
C PRO A 159 65.89 -14.91 -24.56
N ARG A 160 67.12 -14.51 -24.90
CA ARG A 160 67.99 -15.26 -25.81
C ARG A 160 68.47 -16.59 -25.23
N VAL A 161 68.78 -16.61 -23.93
CA VAL A 161 69.15 -17.86 -23.24
C VAL A 161 67.98 -18.86 -23.27
N VAL A 162 66.76 -18.41 -22.96
CA VAL A 162 65.56 -19.27 -23.05
C VAL A 162 65.39 -19.80 -24.47
N ALA A 163 65.39 -18.93 -25.48
CA ALA A 163 65.18 -19.32 -26.88
C ALA A 163 66.24 -20.32 -27.40
N TYR A 164 67.52 -20.15 -27.02
CA TYR A 164 68.58 -21.09 -27.38
C TYR A 164 68.38 -22.46 -26.71
N TYR A 165 68.10 -22.49 -25.40
CA TYR A 165 67.97 -23.73 -24.66
C TYR A 165 66.66 -24.47 -24.93
N ASP A 166 65.53 -23.79 -25.22
CA ASP A 166 64.26 -24.44 -25.60
C ASP A 166 64.42 -25.40 -26.77
N MET A 167 65.24 -25.04 -27.77
CA MET A 167 65.55 -25.90 -28.94
C MET A 167 66.36 -27.16 -28.60
N LEU A 168 67.01 -27.21 -27.43
CA LEU A 168 67.84 -28.32 -26.95
C LEU A 168 67.18 -29.08 -25.78
N LEU A 169 66.28 -28.43 -25.05
CA LEU A 169 65.66 -28.91 -23.81
C LEU A 169 64.98 -30.27 -23.98
N TYR A 170 64.25 -30.45 -25.10
CA TYR A 170 63.59 -31.72 -25.41
C TYR A 170 64.57 -32.90 -25.40
N LYS A 171 65.72 -32.76 -26.09
CA LYS A 171 66.75 -33.80 -26.19
C LYS A 171 67.49 -34.04 -24.87
N LEU A 172 67.51 -33.06 -23.98
CA LEU A 172 68.13 -33.17 -22.65
C LEU A 172 67.21 -33.87 -21.64
N LEU A 173 65.89 -33.72 -21.78
CA LEU A 173 64.91 -34.19 -20.79
C LEU A 173 64.11 -35.44 -21.22
N GLU A 174 64.14 -35.81 -22.50
CA GLU A 174 63.50 -37.01 -23.05
C GLU A 174 63.77 -38.29 -22.24
N PRO A 175 65.00 -38.59 -21.76
CA PRO A 175 65.26 -39.79 -20.93
C PRO A 175 64.58 -39.77 -19.55
N ILE A 176 64.18 -38.59 -19.05
CA ILE A 176 63.64 -38.39 -17.69
C ILE A 176 62.11 -38.23 -17.71
N LEU A 177 61.57 -37.60 -18.76
CA LEU A 177 60.17 -37.16 -18.87
C LEU A 177 59.39 -37.84 -20.01
N LYS A 178 59.89 -38.97 -20.53
CA LYS A 178 59.32 -39.69 -21.67
C LYS A 178 57.79 -39.88 -21.59
N GLN A 179 57.28 -40.36 -20.45
CA GLN A 179 55.85 -40.63 -20.24
C GLN A 179 54.98 -39.37 -20.25
N GLU A 180 55.51 -38.26 -19.73
CA GLU A 180 54.83 -36.95 -19.78
C GLU A 180 54.83 -36.36 -21.19
N ILE A 181 55.95 -36.50 -21.91
CA ILE A 181 56.11 -36.04 -23.30
C ILE A 181 55.18 -36.81 -24.24
N GLU A 182 55.08 -38.14 -24.11
CA GLU A 182 54.13 -39.00 -24.83
C GLU A 182 52.66 -38.59 -24.59
N LYS A 183 52.35 -38.07 -23.40
CA LYS A 183 51.04 -37.50 -23.03
C LYS A 183 50.85 -36.03 -23.43
N GLY A 184 51.81 -35.42 -24.12
CA GLY A 184 51.72 -34.04 -24.61
C GLY A 184 51.93 -32.98 -23.53
N ALA A 185 52.77 -33.25 -22.52
CA ALA A 185 53.23 -32.25 -21.58
C ALA A 185 53.95 -31.09 -22.29
N LYS A 186 53.68 -29.85 -21.86
CA LYS A 186 54.46 -28.67 -22.28
C LYS A 186 55.66 -28.49 -21.36
N ILE A 187 56.84 -28.25 -21.94
CA ILE A 187 58.11 -28.11 -21.21
C ILE A 187 58.94 -27.01 -21.89
N ASN A 188 59.43 -26.05 -21.11
CA ASN A 188 60.23 -24.90 -21.57
C ASN A 188 61.34 -24.59 -20.54
N MET A 189 62.36 -23.85 -20.96
CA MET A 189 63.50 -23.47 -20.13
C MET A 189 63.14 -22.32 -19.19
N PHE A 190 63.22 -22.55 -17.89
CA PHE A 190 62.78 -21.60 -16.87
C PHE A 190 63.85 -20.57 -16.51
N VAL A 191 63.51 -19.28 -16.61
CA VAL A 191 64.26 -18.19 -15.94
C VAL A 191 63.90 -18.13 -14.45
N LYS A 192 62.68 -18.57 -14.10
CA LYS A 192 62.11 -18.54 -12.76
C LYS A 192 61.18 -19.75 -12.60
N ALA A 193 61.29 -20.47 -11.48
CA ALA A 193 60.42 -21.60 -11.19
C ALA A 193 58.95 -21.17 -11.10
N VAL A 194 58.07 -21.96 -11.71
CA VAL A 194 56.61 -21.82 -11.67
C VAL A 194 56.06 -22.59 -10.47
N THR A 195 55.28 -21.96 -9.60
CA THR A 195 54.78 -22.62 -8.38
C THR A 195 53.71 -23.67 -8.70
N GLU A 196 53.52 -24.64 -7.81
CA GLU A 196 52.42 -25.62 -7.87
C GLU A 196 51.05 -24.94 -8.07
N SER A 197 50.76 -23.88 -7.32
CA SER A 197 49.52 -23.12 -7.45
C SER A 197 49.38 -22.40 -8.80
N GLN A 198 50.49 -21.97 -9.43
CA GLN A 198 50.49 -21.41 -10.77
C GLN A 198 50.24 -22.49 -11.83
N LEU A 199 50.84 -23.68 -11.70
CA LEU A 199 50.61 -24.82 -12.58
C LEU A 199 49.16 -25.33 -12.50
N ILE A 200 48.62 -25.45 -11.28
CA ILE A 200 47.21 -25.81 -11.02
C ILE A 200 46.26 -24.73 -11.59
N THR A 201 46.58 -23.44 -11.41
CA THR A 201 45.78 -22.34 -11.97
C THR A 201 45.81 -22.32 -13.50
N TYR A 202 46.96 -22.63 -14.11
CA TYR A 202 47.09 -22.81 -15.56
C TYR A 202 46.23 -23.98 -16.05
N ALA A 203 46.31 -25.15 -15.41
CA ALA A 203 45.50 -26.33 -15.75
C ALA A 203 43.99 -26.00 -15.71
N ARG A 204 43.51 -25.41 -14.60
CA ARG A 204 42.12 -24.95 -14.43
C ARG A 204 41.66 -24.05 -15.58
N ARG A 205 42.48 -23.07 -15.96
CA ARG A 205 42.17 -22.12 -17.05
C ARG A 205 42.16 -22.79 -18.43
N VAL A 206 43.09 -23.72 -18.69
CA VAL A 206 43.12 -24.49 -19.96
C VAL A 206 41.88 -25.39 -20.09
N ILE A 207 41.53 -26.13 -19.04
CA ILE A 207 40.37 -27.04 -19.02
C ILE A 207 39.05 -26.26 -19.18
N ALA A 208 38.97 -25.04 -18.64
CA ALA A 208 37.82 -24.15 -18.83
C ALA A 208 37.75 -23.53 -20.25
N PHE A 209 38.90 -23.26 -20.88
CA PHE A 209 38.99 -22.63 -22.21
C PHE A 209 38.66 -23.60 -23.36
N VAL A 210 38.95 -24.89 -23.22
CA VAL A 210 38.63 -25.89 -24.26
C VAL A 210 37.15 -26.26 -24.28
N LYS A 211 36.69 -26.72 -25.45
CA LYS A 211 35.33 -27.23 -25.65
C LYS A 211 35.06 -28.47 -24.80
N PRO A 212 33.79 -28.77 -24.43
CA PRO A 212 33.45 -29.92 -23.59
C PRO A 212 34.03 -31.27 -24.08
N GLU A 213 33.98 -31.51 -25.39
CA GLU A 213 34.50 -32.71 -26.05
C GLU A 213 36.03 -32.89 -25.91
N ASP A 214 36.79 -31.81 -25.83
CA ASP A 214 38.26 -31.82 -25.72
C ASP A 214 38.74 -31.91 -24.25
N ARG A 215 37.86 -31.76 -23.26
CA ARG A 215 38.24 -31.62 -21.84
C ARG A 215 39.01 -32.80 -21.28
N ALA A 216 38.68 -34.03 -21.65
CA ALA A 216 39.41 -35.21 -21.17
C ALA A 216 40.89 -35.16 -21.60
N LYS A 217 41.15 -34.80 -22.86
CA LYS A 217 42.50 -34.63 -23.41
C LYS A 217 43.23 -33.45 -22.79
N ALA A 218 42.54 -32.34 -22.56
CA ALA A 218 43.11 -31.16 -21.89
C ALA A 218 43.44 -31.42 -20.41
N ILE A 219 42.67 -32.26 -19.71
CA ILE A 219 42.98 -32.74 -18.36
C ILE A 219 44.27 -33.57 -18.40
N GLU A 220 44.36 -34.59 -19.26
CA GLU A 220 45.56 -35.45 -19.34
C GLU A 220 46.82 -34.65 -19.69
N GLN A 221 46.76 -33.78 -20.70
CA GLN A 221 47.88 -32.89 -21.07
C GLN A 221 48.28 -31.94 -19.94
N SER A 222 47.31 -31.45 -19.15
CA SER A 222 47.58 -30.56 -18.02
C SER A 222 48.22 -31.30 -16.85
N LEU A 223 47.74 -32.51 -16.52
CA LEU A 223 48.31 -33.36 -15.47
C LEU A 223 49.73 -33.83 -15.85
N ALA A 224 49.96 -34.19 -17.12
CA ALA A 224 51.29 -34.50 -17.65
C ALA A 224 52.23 -33.27 -17.60
N THR A 225 51.73 -32.08 -17.94
CA THR A 225 52.47 -30.81 -17.81
C THR A 225 52.86 -30.55 -16.35
N ILE A 226 51.93 -30.73 -15.40
CA ILE A 226 52.23 -30.61 -13.96
C ILE A 226 53.30 -31.63 -13.55
N SER A 227 53.13 -32.92 -13.87
CA SER A 227 54.09 -33.98 -13.55
C SER A 227 55.50 -33.64 -14.03
N ALA A 228 55.64 -33.18 -15.28
CA ALA A 228 56.91 -32.80 -15.87
C ALA A 228 57.64 -31.71 -15.06
N HIS A 229 56.93 -30.65 -14.65
CA HIS A 229 57.52 -29.57 -13.87
C HIS A 229 57.90 -30.03 -12.45
N LEU A 230 57.04 -30.79 -11.78
CA LEU A 230 57.30 -31.28 -10.42
C LEU A 230 58.47 -32.29 -10.37
N LYS A 231 58.61 -33.13 -11.41
CA LYS A 231 59.78 -34.02 -11.58
C LYS A 231 61.07 -33.22 -11.74
N LEU A 232 61.04 -32.12 -12.51
CA LEU A 232 62.20 -31.23 -12.68
C LEU A 232 62.58 -30.46 -11.41
N TYR A 233 61.66 -30.31 -10.46
CA TYR A 233 61.95 -29.77 -9.12
C TYR A 233 62.49 -30.83 -8.14
N GLY A 234 62.61 -32.09 -8.55
CA GLY A 234 63.12 -33.17 -7.70
C GLY A 234 62.15 -33.63 -6.60
N LEU A 235 60.85 -33.35 -6.74
CA LEU A 235 59.85 -33.73 -5.74
C LEU A 235 59.64 -35.25 -5.68
N PRO A 236 59.30 -35.82 -4.50
CA PRO A 236 59.18 -37.27 -4.34
C PRO A 236 57.99 -37.82 -5.11
N LYS A 237 58.17 -38.96 -5.80
CA LYS A 237 57.19 -39.53 -6.73
C LYS A 237 55.76 -39.61 -6.17
N TRP A 238 55.58 -40.09 -4.93
CA TRP A 238 54.24 -40.23 -4.33
C TRP A 238 53.45 -38.91 -4.27
N TYR A 239 54.15 -37.78 -4.11
CA TYR A 239 53.55 -36.46 -4.05
C TYR A 239 53.16 -35.95 -5.45
N ILE A 240 54.01 -36.24 -6.45
CA ILE A 240 53.71 -35.96 -7.86
C ILE A 240 52.52 -36.80 -8.33
N ASP A 241 52.51 -38.10 -8.03
CA ASP A 241 51.42 -39.03 -8.36
C ASP A 241 50.09 -38.56 -7.73
N TYR A 242 50.10 -38.09 -6.48
CA TYR A 242 48.95 -37.48 -5.81
C TYR A 242 48.47 -36.17 -6.47
N LEU A 243 49.38 -35.22 -6.70
CA LEU A 243 49.04 -33.93 -7.34
C LEU A 243 48.58 -34.07 -8.79
N THR A 244 48.89 -35.19 -9.45
CA THR A 244 48.58 -35.44 -10.87
C THR A 244 47.58 -36.58 -11.11
N GLN A 245 46.95 -37.09 -10.06
CA GLN A 245 46.02 -38.22 -10.16
C GLN A 245 44.75 -37.85 -10.97
N HIS A 246 44.32 -38.75 -11.85
CA HIS A 246 43.23 -38.47 -12.78
C HIS A 246 41.87 -38.35 -12.06
N PRO A 247 41.07 -37.28 -12.28
CA PRO A 247 39.83 -37.01 -11.55
C PRO A 247 38.83 -38.17 -11.52
N GLU A 248 38.59 -38.83 -12.65
CA GLU A 248 37.63 -39.95 -12.72
C GLU A 248 38.04 -41.17 -11.87
N GLN A 249 39.33 -41.34 -11.61
CA GLN A 249 39.89 -42.41 -10.76
C GLN A 249 39.99 -41.98 -9.28
N PHE A 250 40.17 -40.68 -9.02
CA PHE A 250 40.31 -40.12 -7.68
C PHE A 250 39.09 -39.24 -7.35
N SER A 251 37.97 -39.91 -7.07
CA SER A 251 36.68 -39.28 -6.78
C SER A 251 35.86 -40.07 -5.76
N VAL A 252 34.99 -39.39 -5.01
CA VAL A 252 33.98 -40.01 -4.14
C VAL A 252 32.62 -39.97 -4.85
N PRO A 253 32.03 -41.13 -5.20
CA PRO A 253 30.68 -41.21 -5.74
C PRO A 253 29.62 -41.21 -4.63
N PHE A 254 28.47 -40.60 -4.91
CA PHE A 254 27.26 -40.63 -4.08
C PHE A 254 26.02 -40.41 -4.94
N GLU A 255 24.82 -40.72 -4.45
CA GLU A 255 23.56 -40.38 -5.13
C GLU A 255 22.99 -39.08 -4.55
N ASP A 256 22.41 -38.21 -5.37
CA ASP A 256 21.64 -37.06 -4.88
C ASP A 256 20.18 -37.44 -4.56
N ARG A 257 19.43 -36.55 -3.89
CA ARG A 257 17.97 -36.67 -3.66
C ARG A 257 17.09 -36.94 -4.89
N PHE A 258 17.62 -36.87 -6.10
CA PHE A 258 16.91 -37.22 -7.34
C PHE A 258 17.26 -38.63 -7.85
N GLY A 259 17.98 -39.42 -7.04
CA GLY A 259 18.47 -40.75 -7.41
C GLY A 259 19.46 -40.69 -8.57
N LYS A 260 20.27 -39.62 -8.67
CA LYS A 260 21.29 -39.48 -9.72
C LYS A 260 22.69 -39.62 -9.14
N PRO A 261 23.55 -40.49 -9.71
CA PRO A 261 24.93 -40.61 -9.27
C PRO A 261 25.70 -39.33 -9.60
N ARG A 262 26.39 -38.82 -8.59
CA ARG A 262 27.29 -37.68 -8.60
C ARG A 262 28.68 -38.13 -8.17
N LYS A 263 29.68 -37.28 -8.43
CA LYS A 263 31.07 -37.46 -8.01
C LYS A 263 31.60 -36.14 -7.46
N ILE A 264 32.38 -36.20 -6.38
CA ILE A 264 33.30 -35.12 -5.99
C ILE A 264 34.71 -35.57 -6.37
N PHE A 265 35.38 -34.78 -7.21
CA PHE A 265 36.75 -35.02 -7.62
C PHE A 265 37.73 -34.59 -6.51
N LEU A 266 38.68 -35.46 -6.18
CA LEU A 266 39.69 -35.23 -5.14
C LEU A 266 41.01 -34.69 -5.70
N SER A 267 41.19 -34.73 -7.02
CA SER A 267 42.37 -34.21 -7.73
C SER A 267 42.51 -32.70 -7.51
N PRO A 268 43.67 -32.17 -7.05
CA PRO A 268 43.85 -30.76 -6.65
C PRO A 268 43.55 -29.70 -7.73
N ILE A 269 43.46 -30.10 -8.99
CA ILE A 269 42.97 -29.22 -10.07
C ILE A 269 41.50 -28.83 -9.92
N PHE A 270 40.70 -29.52 -9.10
CA PHE A 270 39.34 -29.12 -8.74
C PHE A 270 39.29 -28.43 -7.37
N GLU A 271 38.19 -27.72 -7.10
CA GLU A 271 37.90 -27.16 -5.78
C GLU A 271 36.85 -28.02 -5.08
N LEU A 272 37.19 -28.42 -3.86
CA LEU A 272 36.31 -29.15 -2.96
C LEU A 272 35.29 -28.19 -2.33
N PRO A 273 34.06 -28.64 -2.03
CA PRO A 273 33.11 -27.80 -1.29
C PRO A 273 33.70 -27.35 0.05
N THR A 274 33.25 -26.20 0.53
CA THR A 274 33.56 -25.72 1.89
C THR A 274 32.72 -26.47 2.92
N HIS A 275 33.21 -26.43 4.16
CA HIS A 275 32.53 -26.89 5.38
C HIS A 275 31.03 -26.51 5.44
N SER A 276 30.73 -25.22 5.26
CA SER A 276 29.36 -24.72 5.30
C SER A 276 28.55 -25.06 4.04
N GLU A 277 29.19 -25.37 2.91
CA GLU A 277 28.49 -25.85 1.71
C GLU A 277 28.09 -27.30 1.86
N MET A 278 28.97 -28.19 2.34
CA MET A 278 28.62 -29.59 2.62
C MET A 278 27.45 -29.66 3.60
N ALA A 279 27.51 -28.93 4.72
CA ALA A 279 26.43 -28.91 5.70
C ALA A 279 25.09 -28.38 5.13
N ARG A 280 25.13 -27.33 4.28
CA ARG A 280 23.93 -26.80 3.59
C ARG A 280 23.46 -27.68 2.43
N MET A 281 24.30 -28.57 1.89
CA MET A 281 23.90 -29.58 0.91
C MET A 281 23.12 -30.69 1.60
N THR A 282 23.61 -31.21 2.73
CA THR A 282 22.89 -32.18 3.57
C THR A 282 21.56 -31.62 4.08
N GLN A 283 21.54 -30.37 4.57
CA GLN A 283 20.32 -29.68 5.04
C GLN A 283 19.27 -29.41 3.92
N ARG A 284 19.61 -29.74 2.66
CA ARG A 284 18.75 -29.60 1.49
C ARG A 284 18.63 -30.92 0.73
N ASP A 285 19.01 -32.03 1.36
CA ASP A 285 19.01 -33.39 0.82
C ASP A 285 19.90 -33.56 -0.45
N VAL A 286 20.72 -32.57 -0.79
CA VAL A 286 21.64 -32.62 -1.95
C VAL A 286 22.76 -33.63 -1.69
N LEU A 287 23.16 -33.77 -0.43
CA LEU A 287 23.69 -35.03 0.12
C LEU A 287 22.50 -35.72 0.84
N PRO A 288 22.21 -37.00 0.57
CA PRO A 288 20.96 -37.64 1.01
C PRO A 288 20.94 -38.13 2.46
N GLY A 289 22.08 -38.09 3.15
CA GLY A 289 22.27 -38.57 4.52
C GLY A 289 23.51 -37.96 5.16
N VAL A 290 23.61 -38.00 6.49
CA VAL A 290 24.76 -37.44 7.21
C VAL A 290 25.98 -38.36 7.05
N ASP A 291 25.81 -39.65 6.76
CA ASP A 291 26.87 -40.59 6.39
C ASP A 291 27.66 -40.14 5.14
N VAL A 292 26.98 -39.63 4.11
CA VAL A 292 27.62 -39.08 2.90
C VAL A 292 28.41 -37.83 3.29
N MET A 293 27.85 -36.99 4.17
CA MET A 293 28.55 -35.81 4.70
C MET A 293 29.78 -36.19 5.54
N LYS A 294 29.67 -37.19 6.43
CA LYS A 294 30.77 -37.74 7.24
C LYS A 294 31.88 -38.29 6.35
N ARG A 295 31.54 -39.08 5.33
CA ARG A 295 32.48 -39.61 4.32
C ARG A 295 33.19 -38.50 3.52
N LEU A 296 32.49 -37.42 3.18
CA LEU A 296 33.07 -36.27 2.47
C LEU A 296 33.85 -35.31 3.40
N GLY A 297 33.51 -35.23 4.68
CA GLY A 297 34.19 -34.41 5.69
C GLY A 297 35.66 -34.76 5.84
N TRP A 298 36.00 -36.06 5.76
CA TRP A 298 37.37 -36.56 5.78
C TRP A 298 38.28 -35.94 4.71
N ILE A 299 37.74 -35.54 3.55
CA ILE A 299 38.52 -34.88 2.48
C ILE A 299 39.06 -33.51 2.95
N ARG A 300 38.36 -32.85 3.88
CA ARG A 300 38.78 -31.60 4.52
C ARG A 300 39.48 -31.80 5.87
N GLY A 301 39.73 -33.05 6.27
CA GLY A 301 40.31 -33.38 7.57
C GLY A 301 39.34 -33.32 8.76
N TRP A 302 38.02 -33.33 8.50
CA TRP A 302 37.04 -33.51 9.56
C TRP A 302 36.86 -34.99 9.89
N ASN A 303 36.79 -35.30 11.19
CA ASN A 303 36.23 -36.56 11.65
C ASN A 303 34.68 -36.49 11.67
N GLU A 304 34.05 -37.60 12.02
CA GLU A 304 32.58 -37.71 12.00
C GLU A 304 31.91 -36.82 13.05
N ASP A 305 32.52 -36.66 14.23
CA ASP A 305 32.01 -35.77 15.30
C ASP A 305 31.98 -34.31 14.85
N LEU A 306 33.10 -33.79 14.34
CA LEU A 306 33.20 -32.40 13.88
C LEU A 306 32.26 -32.14 12.69
N THR A 307 32.12 -33.11 11.79
CA THR A 307 31.15 -33.05 10.70
C THR A 307 29.72 -32.93 11.24
N THR A 308 29.37 -33.73 12.24
CA THR A 308 28.05 -33.74 12.89
C THR A 308 27.79 -32.44 13.66
N LEU A 309 28.77 -31.92 14.39
CA LEU A 309 28.68 -30.64 15.10
C LEU A 309 28.41 -29.46 14.16
N ILE A 310 29.07 -29.40 12.99
CA ILE A 310 28.79 -28.34 12.02
C ILE A 310 27.46 -28.56 11.28
N TYR A 311 27.00 -29.80 11.11
CA TYR A 311 25.64 -30.07 10.60
C TYR A 311 24.56 -29.53 11.55
N LEU A 312 24.68 -29.81 12.86
CA LEU A 312 23.78 -29.31 13.90
C LEU A 312 23.70 -27.77 13.92
N LEU A 313 24.82 -27.07 13.68
CA LEU A 313 24.88 -25.60 13.59
C LEU A 313 24.17 -25.00 12.36
N THR A 314 23.69 -25.80 11.40
CA THR A 314 22.91 -25.26 10.26
C THR A 314 21.44 -25.01 10.60
N PHE A 315 20.89 -25.71 11.60
CA PHE A 315 19.46 -25.66 11.93
C PHE A 315 19.07 -24.35 12.62
N LYS A 316 17.83 -23.93 12.41
CA LYS A 316 17.29 -22.69 12.98
C LYS A 316 16.34 -22.99 14.12
N TYR A 317 16.64 -22.44 15.30
CA TYR A 317 15.71 -22.44 16.42
C TYR A 317 14.47 -21.57 16.09
N PRO A 318 13.26 -21.92 16.60
CA PRO A 318 12.08 -21.06 16.46
C PRO A 318 12.29 -19.71 17.14
N SER A 319 11.67 -18.62 16.65
CA SER A 319 11.80 -17.32 17.33
C SER A 319 11.21 -17.37 18.74
N PHE A 320 11.74 -16.53 19.61
CA PHE A 320 11.35 -16.41 21.00
C PHE A 320 9.82 -16.28 21.18
N GLU A 321 9.20 -15.42 20.38
CA GLU A 321 7.75 -15.15 20.39
C GLU A 321 6.94 -16.36 19.91
N LYS A 322 7.51 -17.21 19.06
CA LYS A 322 6.89 -18.46 18.60
C LYS A 322 6.97 -19.57 19.65
N LEU A 323 8.06 -19.64 20.40
CA LEU A 323 8.14 -20.52 21.58
C LEU A 323 7.12 -20.11 22.65
N TRP A 324 6.96 -18.80 22.92
CA TRP A 324 5.95 -18.31 23.85
C TRP A 324 4.52 -18.57 23.37
N GLN A 325 4.22 -18.31 22.10
CA GLN A 325 2.91 -18.65 21.51
C GLN A 325 2.64 -20.16 21.53
N PHE A 326 3.66 -21.00 21.37
CA PHE A 326 3.53 -22.46 21.50
C PHE A 326 3.21 -22.86 22.95
N TYR A 327 3.95 -22.34 23.93
CA TYR A 327 3.70 -22.55 25.37
C TYR A 327 2.28 -22.13 25.77
N MET A 328 1.86 -20.91 25.44
CA MET A 328 0.51 -20.41 25.77
C MET A 328 -0.62 -21.20 25.10
N ARG A 329 -0.39 -21.72 23.88
CA ARG A 329 -1.33 -22.65 23.23
C ARG A 329 -1.38 -24.01 23.94
N ALA A 330 -0.23 -24.53 24.36
CA ALA A 330 -0.14 -25.80 25.08
C ALA A 330 -0.88 -25.75 26.43
N LEU A 331 -0.70 -24.66 27.21
CA LEU A 331 -1.46 -24.41 28.44
C LEU A 331 -2.97 -24.29 28.19
N SER A 332 -3.37 -23.83 27.01
CA SER A 332 -4.77 -23.57 26.66
C SER A 332 -5.47 -24.75 25.97
N GLY A 333 -4.76 -25.84 25.67
CA GLY A 333 -5.31 -27.02 24.98
C GLY A 333 -5.36 -26.94 23.45
N MET A 334 -4.49 -26.12 22.84
CA MET A 334 -4.64 -25.65 21.44
C MET A 334 -3.56 -26.17 20.46
N LEU A 335 -2.73 -27.15 20.85
CA LEU A 335 -1.84 -27.84 19.91
C LEU A 335 -2.58 -28.96 19.18
N TRP A 336 -2.50 -28.99 17.84
CA TRP A 336 -3.32 -29.87 16.99
C TRP A 336 -2.54 -30.66 15.93
N PHE A 337 -1.29 -30.27 15.63
CA PHE A 337 -0.55 -30.84 14.50
C PHE A 337 -0.03 -32.25 14.84
N ARG A 338 -0.25 -33.19 13.92
CA ARG A 338 0.26 -34.57 13.95
C ARG A 338 1.03 -34.86 12.67
N ALA A 339 2.32 -35.20 12.80
CA ALA A 339 3.19 -35.44 11.64
C ALA A 339 2.86 -36.77 10.92
N PRO A 340 2.94 -36.83 9.56
CA PRO A 340 2.78 -38.06 8.80
C PRO A 340 3.78 -39.17 9.19
N SER A 341 3.38 -40.43 9.04
CA SER A 341 4.20 -41.61 9.39
C SER A 341 5.56 -41.62 8.67
N VAL A 342 5.59 -41.37 7.36
CA VAL A 342 6.83 -41.35 6.56
C VAL A 342 7.79 -40.25 7.05
N ALA A 343 7.27 -39.06 7.35
CA ALA A 343 8.08 -37.96 7.89
C ALA A 343 8.60 -38.28 9.30
N LYS A 344 7.80 -38.95 10.15
CA LYS A 344 8.25 -39.43 11.46
C LYS A 344 9.35 -40.48 11.34
N GLN A 345 9.30 -41.36 10.34
CA GLN A 345 10.35 -42.35 10.10
C GLN A 345 11.65 -41.66 9.67
N LEU A 346 11.60 -40.86 8.59
CA LEU A 346 12.78 -40.14 8.05
C LEU A 346 13.50 -39.32 9.13
N PHE A 347 12.77 -38.49 9.88
CA PHE A 347 13.36 -37.67 10.96
C PHE A 347 13.71 -38.46 12.23
N SER A 348 13.29 -39.74 12.34
CA SER A 348 13.77 -40.63 13.41
C SER A 348 15.08 -41.33 13.02
N GLU A 349 15.24 -41.67 11.74
CA GLU A 349 16.47 -42.24 11.18
C GLU A 349 17.58 -41.17 11.16
N GLU A 350 17.30 -39.96 10.68
CA GLU A 350 18.21 -38.81 10.76
C GLU A 350 18.63 -38.49 12.21
N ALA A 351 17.67 -38.49 13.14
CA ALA A 351 17.97 -38.25 14.55
C ALA A 351 18.87 -39.36 15.16
N GLU A 352 18.64 -40.61 14.80
CA GLU A 352 19.44 -41.76 15.28
C GLU A 352 20.87 -41.74 14.70
N GLU A 353 21.04 -41.30 13.46
CA GLU A 353 22.34 -41.13 12.79
C GLU A 353 23.24 -40.05 13.44
N ILE A 354 22.65 -39.04 14.08
CA ILE A 354 23.35 -37.93 14.75
C ILE A 354 23.28 -37.97 16.29
N GLY A 355 22.69 -39.02 16.86
CA GLY A 355 22.53 -39.17 18.32
C GLY A 355 21.52 -38.20 18.97
N ALA A 356 20.60 -37.63 18.19
CA ALA A 356 19.56 -36.71 18.64
C ALA A 356 18.27 -37.44 19.12
N GLY A 357 17.43 -36.71 19.85
CA GLY A 357 16.14 -37.21 20.31
C GLY A 357 15.11 -37.31 19.17
N LYS A 358 14.47 -38.47 19.01
CA LYS A 358 13.45 -38.72 17.97
C LYS A 358 12.23 -37.79 18.16
N PRO A 359 11.70 -37.17 17.09
CA PRO A 359 10.70 -36.10 17.20
C PRO A 359 9.30 -36.59 17.60
N VAL A 360 8.66 -35.85 18.51
CA VAL A 360 7.27 -36.07 18.95
C VAL A 360 6.37 -34.97 18.40
N ASP A 361 5.17 -35.30 17.90
CA ASP A 361 4.27 -34.30 17.34
C ASP A 361 3.53 -33.46 18.41
N PRO A 362 3.21 -32.18 18.13
CA PRO A 362 2.54 -31.28 19.06
C PRO A 362 1.23 -31.80 19.66
N LEU A 363 0.43 -32.56 18.90
CA LEU A 363 -0.81 -33.16 19.42
C LEU A 363 -0.50 -34.23 20.49
N THR A 364 0.49 -35.10 20.26
CA THR A 364 0.93 -36.07 21.27
C THR A 364 1.71 -35.46 22.45
N ILE A 365 2.18 -34.21 22.34
CA ILE A 365 2.56 -33.41 23.52
C ILE A 365 1.31 -32.98 24.28
N GLN A 366 0.28 -32.44 23.59
CA GLN A 366 -0.97 -31.99 24.22
C GLN A 366 -1.73 -33.09 24.96
N GLU A 367 -1.79 -34.29 24.37
CA GLU A 367 -2.37 -35.51 24.95
C GLU A 367 -1.70 -35.92 26.27
N LYS A 368 -0.48 -35.45 26.55
CA LYS A 368 0.30 -35.75 27.76
C LYS A 368 0.36 -34.59 28.77
N LEU A 369 -0.13 -33.41 28.43
CA LEU A 369 -0.17 -32.24 29.32
C LEU A 369 -1.35 -32.30 30.30
N THR A 370 -1.38 -33.36 31.12
CA THR A 370 -2.45 -33.66 32.07
C THR A 370 -2.05 -33.53 33.53
N SER A 371 -0.74 -33.45 33.83
CA SER A 371 -0.19 -33.32 35.19
C SER A 371 0.72 -32.09 35.33
N ARG A 372 1.02 -31.70 36.57
CA ARG A 372 1.91 -30.57 36.88
C ARG A 372 3.31 -30.79 36.33
N GLU A 373 3.83 -32.01 36.50
CA GLU A 373 5.17 -32.43 36.11
C GLU A 373 5.34 -32.37 34.57
N ALA A 374 4.28 -32.67 33.81
CA ALA A 374 4.27 -32.51 32.36
C ALA A 374 4.33 -31.04 31.91
N VAL A 375 3.71 -30.12 32.67
CA VAL A 375 3.80 -28.67 32.43
C VAL A 375 5.20 -28.16 32.81
N GLU A 376 5.76 -28.60 33.93
CA GLU A 376 7.13 -28.23 34.35
C GLU A 376 8.20 -28.77 33.39
N ALA A 377 7.99 -29.95 32.79
CA ALA A 377 8.83 -30.47 31.70
C ALA A 377 8.74 -29.61 30.43
N LEU A 378 7.56 -29.13 30.05
CA LEU A 378 7.38 -28.19 28.94
C LEU A 378 8.07 -26.84 29.23
N GLU A 379 7.89 -26.28 30.42
CA GLU A 379 8.55 -25.05 30.85
C GLU A 379 10.08 -25.20 30.82
N THR A 380 10.61 -26.35 31.28
CA THR A 380 12.04 -26.68 31.22
C THR A 380 12.54 -26.71 29.78
N ALA A 381 11.83 -27.40 28.87
CA ALA A 381 12.21 -27.46 27.46
C ALA A 381 12.24 -26.06 26.80
N ILE A 382 11.23 -25.24 27.03
CA ILE A 382 11.15 -23.86 26.51
C ILE A 382 12.31 -22.99 27.06
N ASN A 383 12.65 -23.11 28.35
CA ASN A 383 13.81 -22.41 28.94
C ASN A 383 15.17 -22.89 28.39
N VAL A 384 15.29 -24.15 27.98
CA VAL A 384 16.49 -24.65 27.28
C VAL A 384 16.59 -24.09 25.87
N TYR A 385 15.48 -23.99 25.12
CA TYR A 385 15.45 -23.29 23.84
C TYR A 385 15.85 -21.82 23.94
N PHE A 386 15.53 -21.13 25.04
CA PHE A 386 15.96 -19.73 25.24
C PHE A 386 17.49 -19.60 25.37
N LYS A 387 18.17 -20.57 26.00
CA LYS A 387 19.65 -20.63 26.01
C LYS A 387 20.23 -20.87 24.61
N TRP A 388 19.56 -21.68 23.79
CA TRP A 388 19.95 -21.92 22.40
C TRP A 388 19.67 -20.72 21.46
N LEU A 389 18.79 -19.81 21.87
CA LEU A 389 18.60 -18.48 21.29
C LEU A 389 19.56 -17.42 21.87
N GLU A 390 20.69 -17.85 22.46
CA GLU A 390 21.78 -17.00 22.98
C GLU A 390 21.41 -16.10 24.18
N TYR A 391 20.21 -16.22 24.75
CA TYR A 391 19.85 -15.54 26.01
C TYR A 391 20.55 -16.21 27.20
N SER A 392 20.99 -15.41 28.18
CA SER A 392 21.52 -15.97 29.42
C SER A 392 20.42 -16.68 30.23
N ASN A 393 20.76 -17.83 30.83
CA ASN A 393 19.97 -18.53 31.84
C ASN A 393 20.62 -18.36 33.24
N PHE A 394 21.29 -17.23 33.47
CA PHE A 394 21.97 -16.89 34.72
C PHE A 394 21.91 -15.38 34.96
N SER A 395 22.12 -14.95 36.20
CA SER A 395 22.23 -13.52 36.53
C SER A 395 23.60 -12.96 36.12
N TRP A 396 23.62 -11.80 35.45
CA TRP A 396 24.84 -11.00 35.25
C TRP A 396 25.35 -10.34 36.54
N PHE A 397 24.52 -10.25 37.59
CA PHE A 397 24.88 -9.71 38.89
C PHE A 397 25.14 -10.82 39.92
N THR A 398 26.33 -10.78 40.50
CA THR A 398 26.72 -11.48 41.73
C THR A 398 27.05 -10.44 42.80
N GLU A 399 27.10 -10.82 44.08
CA GLU A 399 27.51 -9.90 45.17
C GLU A 399 28.88 -9.24 44.93
N ASN A 400 29.77 -9.88 44.15
CA ASN A 400 31.12 -9.40 43.85
C ASN A 400 31.24 -8.61 42.53
N THR A 401 30.13 -8.37 41.81
CA THR A 401 30.16 -7.74 40.48
C THR A 401 30.52 -6.26 40.57
N LYS A 402 31.69 -5.88 40.05
CA LYS A 402 32.19 -4.50 40.05
C LYS A 402 32.33 -3.95 38.64
N MET A 403 31.95 -2.69 38.45
CA MET A 403 32.17 -1.94 37.20
C MET A 403 32.96 -0.67 37.53
N TYR A 404 34.10 -0.47 36.87
CA TYR A 404 35.02 0.66 37.14
C TYR A 404 35.38 0.83 38.62
N GLY A 405 35.52 -0.29 39.35
CA GLY A 405 35.77 -0.32 40.80
C GLY A 405 34.52 -0.14 41.68
N ILE A 406 33.41 0.34 41.14
CA ILE A 406 32.14 0.52 41.85
C ILE A 406 31.48 -0.84 42.10
N ASP A 407 31.12 -1.11 43.35
CA ASP A 407 30.36 -2.30 43.76
C ASP A 407 28.87 -2.14 43.39
N VAL A 408 28.54 -2.55 42.17
CA VAL A 408 27.16 -2.56 41.64
C VAL A 408 26.44 -3.83 42.07
N GLY A 409 27.15 -4.96 42.07
CA GLY A 409 26.65 -6.28 42.44
C GLY A 409 25.97 -6.31 43.80
N ARG A 410 26.65 -5.82 44.84
CA ARG A 410 26.10 -5.75 46.20
C ARG A 410 24.90 -4.81 46.32
N ARG A 411 24.83 -3.75 45.50
CA ARG A 411 23.70 -2.81 45.46
C ARG A 411 22.45 -3.38 44.78
N VAL A 412 22.61 -4.34 43.86
CA VAL A 412 21.49 -5.06 43.22
C VAL A 412 21.07 -6.27 44.04
N VAL A 413 22.02 -7.14 44.37
CA VAL A 413 21.74 -8.43 45.04
C VAL A 413 21.30 -8.24 46.50
N GLY A 414 21.89 -7.28 47.23
CA GLY A 414 21.58 -7.07 48.65
C GLY A 414 20.10 -6.77 48.93
N PRO A 415 19.46 -5.79 48.25
CA PRO A 415 18.05 -5.47 48.46
C PRO A 415 17.06 -6.47 47.84
N LEU A 416 17.46 -7.23 46.83
CA LEU A 416 16.57 -8.10 46.04
C LEU A 416 16.75 -9.60 46.31
N GLY A 417 17.77 -10.00 47.06
CA GLY A 417 18.16 -11.40 47.27
C GLY A 417 18.81 -12.08 46.05
N GLY A 418 18.96 -11.37 44.94
CA GLY A 418 19.45 -11.89 43.67
C GLY A 418 19.08 -10.99 42.49
N TRP A 419 19.28 -11.49 41.28
CA TRP A 419 18.71 -10.92 40.05
C TRP A 419 18.32 -12.04 39.09
N THR A 420 17.49 -11.71 38.10
CA THR A 420 16.91 -12.65 37.13
C THR A 420 17.80 -12.85 35.90
N ALA A 421 17.51 -13.88 35.09
CA ALA A 421 18.21 -14.18 33.84
C ALA A 421 17.56 -13.49 32.62
N ASP A 422 18.32 -13.24 31.55
CA ASP A 422 17.76 -12.56 30.35
C ASP A 422 16.62 -13.35 29.73
N SER A 423 16.72 -14.68 29.69
CA SER A 423 15.66 -15.55 29.17
C SER A 423 14.37 -15.47 29.98
N TRP A 424 14.47 -15.25 31.30
CA TRP A 424 13.33 -15.08 32.19
C TRP A 424 12.72 -13.69 32.10
N ILE A 425 13.54 -12.63 31.96
CA ILE A 425 13.06 -11.28 31.61
C ILE A 425 12.26 -11.34 30.30
N ARG A 426 12.84 -11.98 29.27
CA ARG A 426 12.20 -12.16 27.96
C ARG A 426 10.89 -12.93 28.09
N ALA A 427 10.83 -13.97 28.93
CA ALA A 427 9.61 -14.77 29.15
C ALA A 427 8.48 -13.99 29.82
N ASP A 428 8.79 -13.16 30.83
CA ASP A 428 7.80 -12.35 31.52
C ASP A 428 7.21 -11.26 30.57
N VAL A 429 8.07 -10.55 29.84
CA VAL A 429 7.64 -9.52 28.87
C VAL A 429 7.13 -10.09 27.54
N ALA A 430 7.12 -11.42 27.36
CA ALA A 430 6.59 -12.08 26.18
C ALA A 430 5.06 -12.01 26.08
N ALA A 431 4.40 -11.81 27.22
CA ALA A 431 2.96 -11.84 27.34
C ALA A 431 2.33 -10.50 26.94
N ALA A 432 1.27 -10.56 26.13
CA ALA A 432 0.47 -9.37 25.85
C ALA A 432 -0.26 -8.92 27.12
N ILE A 433 -0.32 -7.62 27.35
CA ILE A 433 -1.15 -6.98 28.39
C ILE A 433 -2.26 -6.16 27.73
N PRO A 434 -3.33 -5.77 28.46
CA PRO A 434 -4.42 -4.98 27.89
C PRO A 434 -3.91 -3.70 27.21
N THR A 435 -4.38 -3.44 26.01
CA THR A 435 -4.03 -2.27 25.19
C THR A 435 -4.87 -1.04 25.56
N LYS A 436 -4.55 0.12 24.97
CA LYS A 436 -5.35 1.36 25.14
C LYS A 436 -6.82 1.21 24.69
N ILE A 437 -7.14 0.26 23.81
CA ILE A 437 -8.53 -0.05 23.40
C ILE A 437 -9.22 -0.81 24.53
N ASP A 438 -8.61 -1.90 24.99
CA ASP A 438 -9.16 -2.80 26.01
C ASP A 438 -9.36 -2.05 27.33
N MET A 439 -8.38 -1.21 27.72
CA MET A 439 -8.49 -0.28 28.85
C MET A 439 -9.64 0.73 28.66
N ARG A 440 -9.93 1.21 27.44
CA ARG A 440 -11.05 2.12 27.18
C ARG A 440 -12.39 1.43 27.41
N TRP A 441 -12.53 0.15 27.04
CA TRP A 441 -13.73 -0.65 27.32
C TRP A 441 -13.87 -0.97 28.81
N MET A 442 -12.77 -1.40 29.46
CA MET A 442 -12.70 -1.58 30.91
C MET A 442 -13.05 -0.30 31.68
N SER A 443 -12.68 0.88 31.16
CA SER A 443 -13.08 2.16 31.72
C SER A 443 -14.57 2.44 31.48
N ARG A 444 -15.05 2.37 30.22
CA ARG A 444 -16.45 2.69 29.84
C ARG A 444 -17.49 1.92 30.65
N TYR A 445 -17.28 0.62 30.87
CA TYR A 445 -18.21 -0.21 31.65
C TYR A 445 -17.93 -0.22 33.16
N GLY A 446 -17.06 0.68 33.64
CA GLY A 446 -16.74 0.82 35.06
C GLY A 446 -16.05 -0.40 35.67
N ILE A 447 -15.33 -1.18 34.87
CA ILE A 447 -14.56 -2.35 35.33
C ILE A 447 -13.41 -1.88 36.21
N PHE A 448 -12.68 -0.82 35.87
CA PHE A 448 -11.65 -0.27 36.78
C PHE A 448 -12.22 0.20 38.13
N MET A 449 -13.43 0.75 38.16
CA MET A 449 -14.11 1.11 39.42
C MET A 449 -14.54 -0.13 40.23
N TYR A 450 -14.95 -1.21 39.54
CA TYR A 450 -15.18 -2.51 40.18
C TYR A 450 -13.87 -3.10 40.71
N MET A 451 -12.77 -2.97 39.96
CA MET A 451 -11.46 -3.47 40.34
C MET A 451 -10.95 -2.79 41.60
N ALA A 452 -10.97 -1.44 41.66
CA ALA A 452 -10.53 -0.69 42.84
C ALA A 452 -11.29 -1.14 44.10
N LYS A 453 -12.63 -1.23 44.03
CA LYS A 453 -13.48 -1.70 45.13
C LYS A 453 -13.16 -3.13 45.55
N ARG A 454 -12.91 -4.05 44.60
CA ARG A 454 -12.58 -5.45 44.93
C ARG A 454 -11.15 -5.61 45.47
N PHE A 455 -10.19 -4.80 45.02
CA PHE A 455 -8.84 -4.77 45.58
C PHE A 455 -8.82 -4.22 47.01
N GLU A 456 -9.53 -3.13 47.26
CA GLU A 456 -9.75 -2.57 48.61
C GLU A 456 -10.34 -3.63 49.56
N GLN A 457 -11.41 -4.31 49.12
CA GLN A 457 -12.02 -5.43 49.85
C GLN A 457 -11.08 -6.65 50.05
N ALA A 458 -10.06 -6.82 49.21
CA ALA A 458 -9.06 -7.89 49.28
C ALA A 458 -7.76 -7.46 49.99
N GLY A 459 -7.69 -6.24 50.56
CA GLY A 459 -6.50 -5.71 51.23
C GLY A 459 -5.35 -5.35 50.28
N VAL A 460 -5.62 -5.17 48.99
CA VAL A 460 -4.61 -4.84 47.97
C VAL A 460 -4.61 -3.31 47.77
N THR A 461 -3.57 -2.64 48.27
CA THR A 461 -3.40 -1.19 48.10
C THR A 461 -2.66 -0.86 46.79
N PHE A 462 -2.97 0.29 46.19
CA PHE A 462 -2.31 0.76 44.96
C PHE A 462 -0.82 1.13 45.19
N GLU A 463 -0.48 1.58 46.40
CA GLU A 463 0.87 1.98 46.80
C GLU A 463 1.82 0.78 46.95
N THR A 464 1.30 -0.43 47.14
CA THR A 464 2.10 -1.66 47.27
C THR A 464 2.11 -2.42 45.94
N PRO A 465 3.28 -2.69 45.32
CA PRO A 465 3.38 -3.39 44.03
C PRO A 465 3.06 -4.89 44.16
N SER A 466 1.77 -5.19 44.35
CA SER A 466 1.25 -6.54 44.54
C SER A 466 1.23 -7.30 43.21
N PRO A 467 1.83 -8.51 43.12
CA PRO A 467 1.88 -9.27 41.86
C PRO A 467 0.47 -9.58 41.31
N LEU A 468 0.12 -8.96 40.18
CA LEU A 468 -1.24 -9.03 39.62
C LEU A 468 -1.71 -10.46 39.32
N VAL A 469 -0.79 -11.37 38.97
CA VAL A 469 -1.07 -12.81 38.79
C VAL A 469 -1.64 -13.48 40.04
N LYS A 470 -1.33 -12.96 41.23
CA LYS A 470 -1.82 -13.46 42.53
C LYS A 470 -2.87 -12.56 43.16
N ALA A 471 -2.99 -11.30 42.73
CA ALA A 471 -4.00 -10.36 43.20
C ALA A 471 -5.32 -10.47 42.40
N LEU A 472 -5.27 -10.53 41.07
CA LEU A 472 -6.47 -10.56 40.21
C LEU A 472 -7.38 -11.78 40.46
N PRO A 473 -6.87 -13.01 40.68
CA PRO A 473 -7.71 -14.15 41.05
C PRO A 473 -8.49 -13.99 42.36
N ARG A 474 -7.98 -13.19 43.32
CA ARG A 474 -8.66 -12.94 44.62
C ARG A 474 -9.92 -12.09 44.50
N MET A 475 -10.11 -11.44 43.36
CA MET A 475 -11.28 -10.61 43.05
C MET A 475 -12.44 -11.41 42.44
N LEU A 476 -12.17 -12.67 42.06
CA LEU A 476 -13.15 -13.57 41.48
C LEU A 476 -14.00 -14.18 42.59
N GLU A 477 -15.31 -14.11 42.42
CA GLU A 477 -16.28 -14.59 43.38
C GLU A 477 -16.59 -16.07 43.16
N ALA A 478 -16.85 -16.82 44.23
CA ALA A 478 -17.13 -18.25 44.16
C ALA A 478 -18.53 -18.60 43.62
N ARG A 479 -19.42 -17.61 43.46
CA ARG A 479 -20.82 -17.78 43.05
C ARG A 479 -21.30 -16.60 42.20
N ALA A 480 -22.28 -16.85 41.33
CA ALA A 480 -23.03 -15.81 40.66
C ALA A 480 -23.78 -14.92 41.67
N GLY A 481 -23.72 -13.60 41.48
CA GLY A 481 -24.42 -12.59 42.25
C GLY A 481 -25.75 -12.14 41.64
N SER A 482 -26.18 -12.76 40.54
CA SER A 482 -27.39 -12.43 39.79
C SER A 482 -27.91 -13.66 39.03
N LYS A 483 -29.17 -13.64 38.60
CA LYS A 483 -29.73 -14.65 37.67
C LYS A 483 -29.34 -14.40 36.19
N ILE A 484 -28.57 -13.35 35.91
CA ILE A 484 -28.14 -13.00 34.55
C ILE A 484 -26.69 -13.49 34.41
N GLU A 485 -26.55 -14.76 34.04
CA GLU A 485 -25.26 -15.44 33.99
C GLU A 485 -24.74 -15.57 32.55
N VAL A 486 -23.43 -15.43 32.36
CA VAL A 486 -22.78 -15.58 31.05
C VAL A 486 -21.54 -16.47 31.20
N GLU A 487 -21.50 -17.58 30.47
CA GLU A 487 -20.37 -18.52 30.52
C GLU A 487 -19.27 -18.16 29.51
N LEU A 488 -18.11 -17.74 30.02
CA LEU A 488 -16.98 -17.28 29.21
C LEU A 488 -15.68 -18.06 29.49
N GLN A 489 -15.74 -19.18 30.20
CA GLN A 489 -14.57 -19.99 30.57
C GLN A 489 -13.72 -20.44 29.36
N TRP A 490 -14.38 -20.79 28.25
CA TRP A 490 -13.71 -21.13 26.99
C TRP A 490 -13.18 -19.91 26.22
N PHE A 491 -13.85 -18.76 26.35
CA PHE A 491 -13.33 -17.48 25.85
C PHE A 491 -11.99 -17.17 26.54
N SER A 492 -11.91 -17.31 27.87
CA SER A 492 -10.67 -17.13 28.64
C SER A 492 -9.53 -18.02 28.15
N ARG A 493 -9.80 -19.29 27.81
CA ARG A 493 -8.81 -20.21 27.22
C ARG A 493 -8.33 -19.76 25.84
N LEU A 494 -9.26 -19.42 24.95
CA LEU A 494 -8.93 -18.94 23.60
C LEU A 494 -8.12 -17.63 23.67
N LEU A 495 -8.46 -16.75 24.61
CA LEU A 495 -7.80 -15.47 24.82
C LEU A 495 -6.37 -15.64 25.35
N GLN A 496 -6.12 -16.56 26.30
CA GLN A 496 -4.75 -16.90 26.71
C GLN A 496 -3.95 -17.55 25.57
N ALA A 497 -4.57 -18.37 24.72
CA ALA A 497 -3.93 -19.00 23.56
C ALA A 497 -3.42 -18.02 22.47
N THR A 498 -3.85 -16.74 22.52
CA THR A 498 -3.27 -15.67 21.68
C THR A 498 -1.95 -15.12 22.22
N GLY A 499 -1.65 -15.36 23.51
CA GLY A 499 -0.48 -14.83 24.22
C GLY A 499 -0.81 -13.81 25.33
N LEU A 500 -2.08 -13.60 25.68
CA LEU A 500 -2.47 -12.69 26.76
C LEU A 500 -1.95 -13.18 28.13
N HIS A 501 -1.39 -12.26 28.90
CA HIS A 501 -0.83 -12.48 30.22
C HIS A 501 -1.87 -13.07 31.20
N PRO A 502 -1.60 -14.21 31.86
CA PRO A 502 -2.58 -14.98 32.65
C PRO A 502 -3.43 -14.18 33.63
N ALA A 503 -2.84 -13.18 34.30
CA ALA A 503 -3.55 -12.34 35.27
C ALA A 503 -4.73 -11.56 34.65
N TRP A 504 -4.57 -11.08 33.42
CA TRP A 504 -5.52 -10.19 32.76
C TRP A 504 -6.63 -10.92 32.02
N VAL A 505 -6.42 -12.20 31.70
CA VAL A 505 -7.37 -13.08 31.00
C VAL A 505 -8.81 -12.97 31.52
N PRO A 506 -9.10 -13.03 32.84
CA PRO A 506 -10.48 -13.02 33.34
C PRO A 506 -11.18 -11.68 33.10
N ILE A 507 -10.44 -10.58 33.19
CA ILE A 507 -11.00 -9.22 33.08
C ILE A 507 -11.18 -8.83 31.62
N VAL A 508 -10.21 -9.12 30.75
CA VAL A 508 -10.34 -8.86 29.31
C VAL A 508 -11.44 -9.74 28.70
N THR A 509 -11.61 -10.97 29.19
CA THR A 509 -12.75 -11.83 28.82
C THR A 509 -14.10 -11.12 29.03
N VAL A 510 -14.29 -10.41 30.14
CA VAL A 510 -15.51 -9.63 30.40
C VAL A 510 -15.55 -8.35 29.57
N ALA A 511 -14.43 -7.65 29.43
CA ALA A 511 -14.35 -6.39 28.68
C ALA A 511 -14.71 -6.54 27.20
N GLU A 512 -14.25 -7.62 26.56
CA GLU A 512 -14.60 -7.96 25.17
C GLU A 512 -16.08 -8.39 25.06
N ASN A 513 -16.59 -9.18 26.00
CA ASN A 513 -17.96 -9.67 25.93
C ASN A 513 -19.00 -8.57 26.19
N ILE A 514 -18.77 -7.65 27.14
CA ILE A 514 -19.72 -6.60 27.48
C ILE A 514 -19.88 -5.52 26.39
N MET A 515 -18.97 -5.47 25.41
CA MET A 515 -19.14 -4.66 24.20
C MET A 515 -20.40 -5.03 23.40
N VAL A 516 -20.85 -6.29 23.48
CA VAL A 516 -22.00 -6.80 22.72
C VAL A 516 -23.29 -6.05 23.07
N ILE A 517 -23.43 -5.52 24.30
CA ILE A 517 -24.65 -4.83 24.77
C ILE A 517 -24.62 -3.29 24.67
N SER A 518 -23.72 -2.73 23.85
CA SER A 518 -23.56 -1.26 23.72
C SER A 518 -24.78 -0.54 23.12
N ASP A 519 -25.49 -1.20 22.21
CA ASP A 519 -26.59 -0.59 21.46
C ASP A 519 -27.91 -0.71 22.24
N GLU A 520 -28.13 -1.83 22.94
CA GLU A 520 -29.21 -2.03 23.90
C GLU A 520 -29.14 -1.02 25.04
N MET A 521 -27.94 -0.74 25.58
CA MET A 521 -27.75 0.36 26.53
C MET A 521 -28.14 1.72 25.90
N THR A 522 -27.80 1.96 24.64
CA THR A 522 -28.14 3.22 23.95
C THR A 522 -29.65 3.39 23.77
N LEU A 523 -30.38 2.31 23.50
CA LEU A 523 -31.85 2.28 23.48
C LEU A 523 -32.45 2.49 24.88
N LEU A 524 -31.99 1.74 25.88
CA LEU A 524 -32.46 1.82 27.27
C LEU A 524 -32.31 3.24 27.84
N ARG A 525 -31.15 3.87 27.61
CA ARG A 525 -30.87 5.28 27.96
C ARG A 525 -31.92 6.25 27.40
N THR A 526 -32.36 6.02 26.17
CA THR A 526 -33.36 6.85 25.50
C THR A 526 -34.76 6.65 26.10
N GLY A 527 -35.08 5.43 26.51
CA GLY A 527 -36.29 5.15 27.30
C GLY A 527 -36.35 5.94 28.61
N TRP A 528 -35.27 5.93 29.41
CA TRP A 528 -35.20 6.69 30.66
C TRP A 528 -35.20 8.21 30.46
N LEU A 529 -34.59 8.70 29.38
CA LEU A 529 -34.67 10.12 29.00
C LEU A 529 -36.12 10.54 28.71
N ASN A 530 -36.88 9.73 27.97
CA ASN A 530 -38.27 10.01 27.69
C ASN A 530 -39.12 9.95 28.97
N LEU A 531 -38.98 8.90 29.79
CA LEU A 531 -39.70 8.80 31.07
C LEU A 531 -39.43 9.99 32.00
N PHE A 532 -38.20 10.53 32.01
CA PHE A 532 -37.90 11.74 32.78
C PHE A 532 -38.51 12.98 32.14
N LYS A 533 -38.33 13.22 30.84
CA LYS A 533 -38.78 14.47 30.22
C LYS A 533 -40.30 14.63 30.25
N GLU A 534 -41.06 13.54 30.08
CA GLU A 534 -42.52 13.52 30.22
C GLU A 534 -43.02 13.53 31.69
N GLY A 535 -42.13 13.72 32.66
CA GLY A 535 -42.49 13.84 34.09
C GLY A 535 -42.82 12.52 34.80
N LEU A 536 -42.74 11.37 34.11
CA LEU A 536 -43.12 10.05 34.64
C LEU A 536 -42.11 9.48 35.67
N VAL A 537 -40.87 9.99 35.70
CA VAL A 537 -39.88 9.67 36.75
C VAL A 537 -39.12 10.90 37.26
N ASN A 538 -38.62 10.79 38.50
CA ASN A 538 -37.81 11.80 39.17
C ASN A 538 -36.29 11.51 39.04
N LEU A 539 -35.47 12.49 39.44
CA LEU A 539 -34.01 12.43 39.29
C LEU A 539 -33.37 11.27 40.07
N SER A 540 -33.84 10.98 41.29
CA SER A 540 -33.32 9.86 42.10
C SER A 540 -33.64 8.50 41.49
N THR A 541 -34.74 8.36 40.74
CA THR A 541 -35.01 7.14 39.95
C THR A 541 -34.06 7.03 38.77
N VAL A 542 -33.82 8.11 38.02
CA VAL A 542 -32.84 8.14 36.92
C VAL A 542 -31.45 7.76 37.44
N GLU A 543 -30.95 8.43 38.47
CA GLU A 543 -29.62 8.17 39.04
C GLU A 543 -29.46 6.71 39.49
N ARG A 544 -30.47 6.15 40.18
CA ARG A 544 -30.48 4.75 40.62
C ARG A 544 -30.39 3.77 39.45
N VAL A 545 -31.10 4.04 38.36
CA VAL A 545 -31.08 3.19 37.17
C VAL A 545 -29.77 3.33 36.40
N LEU A 546 -29.29 4.56 36.19
CA LEU A 546 -28.06 4.80 35.44
C LEU A 546 -26.83 4.28 36.18
N SER A 547 -26.80 4.35 37.52
CA SER A 547 -25.68 3.88 38.35
C SER A 547 -25.54 2.35 38.43
N GLY A 548 -26.59 1.60 38.07
CA GLY A 548 -26.54 0.15 37.90
C GLY A 548 -27.90 -0.52 38.08
N LEU A 549 -28.70 -0.64 37.01
CA LEU A 549 -30.03 -1.26 37.05
C LEU A 549 -29.99 -2.75 37.44
N PHE A 550 -28.98 -3.48 36.96
CA PHE A 550 -28.78 -4.90 37.24
C PHE A 550 -27.29 -5.26 37.22
N THR A 551 -26.97 -6.37 37.90
CA THR A 551 -25.67 -7.03 37.86
C THR A 551 -25.72 -8.19 36.87
N VAL A 552 -24.61 -8.42 36.16
CA VAL A 552 -24.39 -9.60 35.33
C VAL A 552 -23.25 -10.43 35.94
N SER A 553 -23.43 -11.74 35.96
CA SER A 553 -22.51 -12.71 36.57
C SER A 553 -21.71 -13.42 35.49
N TYR A 554 -20.53 -12.88 35.18
CA TYR A 554 -19.65 -13.44 34.16
C TYR A 554 -18.78 -14.56 34.72
N LYS A 555 -19.01 -15.80 34.27
CA LYS A 555 -18.31 -17.01 34.71
C LYS A 555 -17.06 -17.22 33.84
N VAL A 556 -15.90 -16.82 34.37
CA VAL A 556 -14.63 -16.71 33.65
C VAL A 556 -13.61 -17.77 34.08
N GLY A 557 -12.63 -18.03 33.20
CA GLY A 557 -11.49 -18.91 33.49
C GLY A 557 -10.22 -18.11 33.80
N TYR A 558 -9.33 -18.68 34.62
CA TYR A 558 -7.97 -18.18 34.83
C TYR A 558 -6.96 -19.32 34.92
N TRP A 559 -5.72 -19.06 34.54
CA TRP A 559 -4.61 -19.98 34.73
C TRP A 559 -3.94 -19.71 36.09
N ASP A 560 -3.88 -20.71 36.94
CA ASP A 560 -3.18 -20.66 38.22
C ASP A 560 -1.69 -21.00 38.01
N VAL A 561 -0.80 -20.05 38.29
CA VAL A 561 0.64 -20.18 38.06
C VAL A 561 1.38 -21.01 39.13
N ASP A 562 0.80 -21.15 40.32
CA ASP A 562 1.40 -21.91 41.43
C ASP A 562 0.95 -23.38 41.40
N GLU A 563 -0.32 -23.63 41.03
CA GLU A 563 -0.89 -24.98 40.87
C GLU A 563 -0.78 -25.53 39.43
N LYS A 564 -0.34 -24.73 38.46
CA LYS A 564 -0.16 -25.11 37.04
C LYS A 564 -1.43 -25.69 36.40
N ARG A 565 -2.60 -25.10 36.66
CA ARG A 565 -3.89 -25.55 36.10
C ARG A 565 -4.89 -24.43 35.87
N TRP A 566 -5.88 -24.69 35.02
CA TRP A 566 -7.05 -23.82 34.87
C TRP A 566 -7.97 -23.91 36.09
N LYS A 567 -8.39 -22.75 36.58
CA LYS A 567 -9.45 -22.55 37.57
C LYS A 567 -10.52 -21.60 37.00
N THR A 568 -11.61 -21.43 37.73
CA THR A 568 -12.77 -20.63 37.27
C THR A 568 -13.39 -19.86 38.42
N GLY A 569 -14.00 -18.71 38.14
CA GLY A 569 -14.72 -17.89 39.12
C GLY A 569 -15.68 -16.90 38.44
N TYR A 570 -16.37 -16.09 39.23
CA TYR A 570 -17.35 -15.12 38.73
C TYR A 570 -16.85 -13.67 38.89
N ILE A 571 -17.20 -12.83 37.92
CA ILE A 571 -17.12 -11.37 38.03
C ILE A 571 -18.56 -10.85 38.02
N ASN A 572 -19.05 -10.40 39.18
CA ASN A 572 -20.42 -9.90 39.33
C ASN A 572 -20.45 -8.38 39.09
N LEU A 573 -20.50 -7.97 37.81
CA LEU A 573 -20.34 -6.59 37.38
C LEU A 573 -21.71 -5.88 37.20
N PRO A 574 -21.98 -4.74 37.85
CA PRO A 574 -23.16 -3.93 37.58
C PRO A 574 -23.07 -3.23 36.22
N VAL A 575 -24.08 -3.40 35.37
CA VAL A 575 -24.19 -2.74 34.06
C VAL A 575 -24.70 -1.30 34.26
N ARG A 576 -23.85 -0.33 33.94
CA ARG A 576 -24.00 1.08 34.34
C ARG A 576 -23.27 2.04 33.41
N TRP A 577 -23.65 3.32 33.46
CA TRP A 577 -22.92 4.42 32.83
C TRP A 577 -21.92 5.06 33.82
N LEU A 578 -20.85 5.69 33.30
CA LEU A 578 -19.81 6.29 34.15
C LEU A 578 -20.31 7.51 34.94
N PRO A 579 -19.78 7.81 36.14
CA PRO A 579 -20.31 8.87 37.00
C PRO A 579 -20.50 10.24 36.33
N HIS A 580 -19.53 10.67 35.50
CA HIS A 580 -19.63 11.91 34.74
C HIS A 580 -20.62 11.80 33.56
N GLU A 581 -20.69 10.65 32.90
CA GLU A 581 -21.65 10.38 31.81
C GLU A 581 -23.09 10.46 32.35
N ARG A 582 -23.34 9.92 33.54
CA ARG A 582 -24.64 10.00 34.23
C ARG A 582 -25.08 11.45 34.45
N ARG A 583 -24.22 12.29 35.02
CA ARG A 583 -24.51 13.71 35.22
C ARG A 583 -24.75 14.46 33.90
N LEU A 584 -23.97 14.18 32.85
CA LEU A 584 -24.19 14.76 31.52
C LEU A 584 -25.54 14.36 30.90
N LEU A 585 -25.97 13.10 31.12
CA LEU A 585 -27.28 12.63 30.66
C LEU A 585 -28.42 13.26 31.46
N GLU A 586 -28.29 13.40 32.78
CA GLU A 586 -29.27 14.09 33.63
C GLU A 586 -29.41 15.58 33.28
N ILE A 587 -28.30 16.30 33.02
CA ILE A 587 -28.32 17.70 32.54
C ILE A 587 -29.13 17.78 31.24
N ARG A 588 -28.86 16.88 30.28
CA ARG A 588 -29.61 16.82 29.03
C ARG A 588 -31.11 16.56 29.29
N MET A 589 -31.44 15.60 30.14
CA MET A 589 -32.84 15.28 30.49
C MET A 589 -33.56 16.49 31.11
N ALA A 590 -32.87 17.31 31.91
CA ALA A 590 -33.41 18.56 32.47
C ALA A 590 -33.66 19.64 31.40
N ILE A 591 -32.74 19.80 30.44
CA ILE A 591 -32.89 20.72 29.30
C ILE A 591 -34.04 20.27 28.39
N ASP A 592 -34.04 19.01 27.96
CA ASP A 592 -35.05 18.44 27.07
C ASP A 592 -36.47 18.55 27.69
N ARG A 593 -36.62 18.34 29.02
CA ARG A 593 -37.87 18.54 29.77
C ARG A 593 -38.43 19.96 29.64
N VAL A 594 -37.61 20.98 29.93
CA VAL A 594 -38.08 22.39 29.93
C VAL A 594 -38.37 22.86 28.49
N LEU A 595 -37.54 22.44 27.53
CA LEU A 595 -37.67 22.84 26.14
C LEU A 595 -38.93 22.27 25.47
N ASP A 596 -39.31 21.03 25.75
CA ASP A 596 -40.52 20.44 25.16
C ASP A 596 -41.80 21.04 25.75
N ILE A 597 -41.87 21.29 27.07
CA ILE A 597 -42.99 22.02 27.69
C ILE A 597 -43.11 23.44 27.10
N TYR A 598 -41.98 24.14 26.93
CA TYR A 598 -41.96 25.46 26.29
C TYR A 598 -42.53 25.42 24.87
N ARG A 599 -42.14 24.44 24.05
CA ARG A 599 -42.61 24.29 22.65
C ARG A 599 -44.13 24.15 22.57
N GLU A 600 -44.74 23.35 23.44
CA GLU A 600 -46.19 23.10 23.45
C GLU A 600 -46.97 24.34 23.90
N PHE A 601 -46.50 24.98 24.97
CA PHE A 601 -47.06 26.22 25.50
C PHE A 601 -46.96 27.37 24.48
N TYR A 602 -45.78 27.56 23.88
CA TYR A 602 -45.51 28.58 22.86
C TYR A 602 -46.43 28.43 21.63
N ARG A 603 -46.61 27.21 21.09
CA ARG A 603 -47.58 26.96 20.00
C ARG A 603 -49.01 27.39 20.35
N SER A 604 -49.38 27.28 21.63
CA SER A 604 -50.72 27.64 22.12
C SER A 604 -50.89 29.15 22.23
N ILE A 605 -49.91 29.84 22.81
CA ILE A 605 -49.82 31.32 22.84
C ILE A 605 -49.86 31.90 21.42
N MET A 606 -49.11 31.30 20.48
CA MET A 606 -49.08 31.71 19.07
C MET A 606 -50.44 31.66 18.37
N ARG A 607 -51.24 30.64 18.65
CA ARG A 607 -52.62 30.54 18.15
C ARG A 607 -53.52 31.60 18.78
N GLY A 608 -53.32 31.94 20.05
CA GLY A 608 -54.04 33.02 20.74
C GLY A 608 -53.83 34.39 20.07
N ILE A 609 -52.58 34.76 19.76
CA ILE A 609 -52.26 36.05 19.13
C ILE A 609 -52.88 36.15 17.72
N THR A 610 -52.64 35.15 16.86
CA THR A 610 -53.13 35.16 15.48
C THR A 610 -54.66 35.07 15.38
N ALA A 611 -55.31 34.41 16.33
CA ALA A 611 -56.76 34.39 16.44
C ALA A 611 -57.40 35.73 16.84
N TYR A 612 -56.62 36.68 17.38
CA TYR A 612 -57.07 37.88 18.13
C TYR A 612 -57.68 37.57 19.52
N VAL A 613 -57.28 36.46 20.14
CA VAL A 613 -57.67 36.13 21.53
C VAL A 613 -56.72 36.76 22.56
N LEU A 614 -55.46 37.00 22.19
CA LEU A 614 -54.44 37.66 23.02
C LEU A 614 -53.80 38.83 22.28
N GLU A 615 -53.37 39.84 23.02
CA GLU A 615 -52.45 40.88 22.51
C GLU A 615 -50.99 40.39 22.53
N PRO A 616 -50.11 40.79 21.59
CA PRO A 616 -48.69 40.39 21.61
C PRO A 616 -47.95 40.72 22.92
N LYS A 617 -48.27 41.86 23.54
CA LYS A 617 -47.71 42.32 24.83
C LYS A 617 -48.20 41.49 26.02
N GLU A 618 -49.48 41.15 26.02
CA GLU A 618 -50.10 40.26 27.01
C GLU A 618 -49.50 38.85 26.90
N ALA A 619 -49.38 38.33 25.68
CA ALA A 619 -48.72 37.06 25.40
C ALA A 619 -47.26 37.01 25.88
N LYS A 620 -46.50 38.11 25.72
CA LYS A 620 -45.12 38.24 26.23
C LYS A 620 -45.07 38.10 27.75
N GLU A 621 -45.91 38.82 28.49
CA GLU A 621 -45.94 38.75 29.97
C GLU A 621 -46.50 37.40 30.48
N ILE A 622 -47.44 36.78 29.77
CA ILE A 622 -47.87 35.40 30.03
C ILE A 622 -46.67 34.44 29.92
N VAL A 623 -45.87 34.52 28.86
CA VAL A 623 -44.69 33.64 28.69
C VAL A 623 -43.58 33.95 29.70
N LYS A 624 -43.42 35.21 30.08
CA LYS A 624 -42.48 35.65 31.13
C LYS A 624 -42.87 35.12 32.52
N SER A 625 -44.17 35.07 32.86
CA SER A 625 -44.63 34.45 34.12
C SER A 625 -44.42 32.93 34.14
N TRP A 626 -44.70 32.23 33.03
CA TRP A 626 -44.38 30.82 32.87
C TRP A 626 -42.87 30.55 32.98
N PHE A 627 -42.05 31.42 32.37
CA PHE A 627 -40.60 31.32 32.38
C PHE A 627 -40.01 31.34 33.80
N VAL A 628 -40.57 32.12 34.73
CA VAL A 628 -40.10 32.12 36.13
C VAL A 628 -40.28 30.74 36.78
N LEU A 629 -41.42 30.08 36.55
CA LEU A 629 -41.67 28.73 37.06
C LEU A 629 -40.73 27.69 36.42
N ALA A 630 -40.52 27.80 35.10
CA ALA A 630 -39.60 26.94 34.36
C ALA A 630 -38.14 27.12 34.79
N ASN A 631 -37.70 28.35 35.05
CA ASN A 631 -36.36 28.66 35.55
C ASN A 631 -36.14 28.09 36.95
N ASN A 632 -37.10 28.23 37.87
CA ASN A 632 -36.99 27.67 39.23
C ASN A 632 -36.82 26.15 39.18
N LEU A 633 -37.67 25.44 38.43
CA LEU A 633 -37.57 23.99 38.23
C LEU A 633 -36.23 23.57 37.61
N PHE A 634 -35.74 24.32 36.62
CA PHE A 634 -34.45 24.08 35.98
C PHE A 634 -33.29 24.29 36.96
N LYS A 635 -33.29 25.41 37.69
CA LYS A 635 -32.29 25.80 38.68
C LYS A 635 -32.16 24.76 39.80
N GLU A 636 -33.27 24.34 40.39
CA GLU A 636 -33.31 23.27 41.41
C GLU A 636 -32.73 21.96 40.86
N THR A 637 -33.17 21.55 39.66
CA THR A 637 -32.72 20.31 39.02
C THR A 637 -31.22 20.36 38.70
N MET A 638 -30.71 21.46 38.15
CA MET A 638 -29.30 21.65 37.83
C MET A 638 -28.40 21.70 39.07
N SER A 639 -28.88 22.32 40.16
CA SER A 639 -28.20 22.32 41.45
C SER A 639 -28.07 20.90 42.01
N ALA A 640 -29.14 20.11 41.97
CA ALA A 640 -29.13 18.71 42.40
C ALA A 640 -28.22 17.79 41.57
N ILE A 641 -28.01 18.09 40.28
CA ILE A 641 -27.15 17.29 39.38
C ILE A 641 -25.67 17.69 39.47
N THR A 642 -25.39 19.00 39.58
CA THR A 642 -24.03 19.55 39.39
C THR A 642 -23.40 20.16 40.63
N GLY A 643 -24.16 20.33 41.72
CA GLY A 643 -23.73 21.11 42.89
C GLY A 643 -23.59 22.61 42.62
N ARG A 644 -24.15 23.11 41.51
CA ARG A 644 -24.14 24.53 41.12
C ARG A 644 -25.50 24.94 40.56
N GLU A 645 -25.95 26.11 40.96
CA GLU A 645 -27.13 26.73 40.36
C GLU A 645 -26.81 27.17 38.93
N VAL A 646 -27.69 26.83 37.99
CA VAL A 646 -27.63 27.29 36.60
C VAL A 646 -28.99 27.84 36.24
N GLU A 647 -29.03 29.12 35.87
CA GLU A 647 -30.26 29.84 35.57
C GLU A 647 -30.46 30.02 34.06
N LEU A 648 -31.70 29.96 33.63
CA LEU A 648 -32.13 30.41 32.32
C LEU A 648 -32.26 31.95 32.34
N VAL A 649 -32.15 32.60 31.17
CA VAL A 649 -32.36 34.04 31.03
C VAL A 649 -33.49 34.30 30.03
N PHE A 650 -34.43 35.19 30.38
CA PHE A 650 -35.47 35.66 29.48
C PHE A 650 -34.91 36.79 28.62
N ASP A 651 -34.63 36.51 27.34
CA ASP A 651 -34.12 37.52 26.41
C ASP A 651 -35.23 38.49 25.98
N GLU A 652 -35.32 39.61 26.71
CA GLU A 652 -36.19 40.74 26.40
C GLU A 652 -35.95 41.30 24.97
N SER A 653 -34.72 41.23 24.44
CA SER A 653 -34.41 41.77 23.11
C SER A 653 -34.97 40.90 21.99
N TYR A 654 -34.86 39.57 22.13
CA TYR A 654 -35.54 38.60 21.28
C TYR A 654 -37.06 38.78 21.35
N TRP A 655 -37.63 38.87 22.56
CA TRP A 655 -39.09 39.00 22.71
C TRP A 655 -39.65 40.32 22.18
N ASN A 656 -38.92 41.43 22.28
CA ASN A 656 -39.32 42.69 21.64
C ASN A 656 -39.36 42.59 20.11
N LEU A 657 -38.43 41.84 19.50
CA LEU A 657 -38.46 41.57 18.05
C LEU A 657 -39.65 40.67 17.68
N MET A 658 -39.93 39.64 18.48
CA MET A 658 -41.08 38.75 18.26
C MET A 658 -42.42 39.47 18.42
N GLU A 659 -42.53 40.43 19.35
CA GLU A 659 -43.73 41.27 19.53
C GLU A 659 -44.07 42.03 18.24
N VAL A 660 -43.10 42.74 17.65
CA VAL A 660 -43.27 43.47 16.38
C VAL A 660 -43.56 42.53 15.21
N ALA A 661 -42.90 41.38 15.15
CA ALA A 661 -43.18 40.37 14.13
C ALA A 661 -44.61 39.84 14.21
N TYR A 662 -45.14 39.65 15.43
CA TYR A 662 -46.48 39.12 15.64
C TYR A 662 -47.59 40.16 15.56
N GLU A 663 -47.34 41.45 15.84
CA GLU A 663 -48.23 42.54 15.40
C GLU A 663 -48.44 42.50 13.88
N LYS A 664 -47.35 42.33 13.09
CA LYS A 664 -47.42 42.24 11.63
C LYS A 664 -48.07 40.95 11.13
N GLN A 665 -47.77 39.79 11.72
CA GLN A 665 -48.43 38.53 11.35
C GLN A 665 -49.93 38.58 11.65
N ARG A 666 -50.33 39.13 12.82
CA ARG A 666 -51.72 39.31 13.22
C ARG A 666 -52.48 40.21 12.25
N GLU A 667 -51.86 41.31 11.79
CA GLU A 667 -52.42 42.17 10.74
C GLU A 667 -52.68 41.40 9.43
N ILE A 668 -51.74 40.56 9.00
CA ILE A 668 -51.86 39.74 7.77
C ILE A 668 -52.97 38.69 7.91
N GLU A 669 -52.99 37.92 9.01
CA GLU A 669 -54.02 36.90 9.27
C GLU A 669 -55.44 37.48 9.36
N SER A 670 -55.57 38.74 9.79
CA SER A 670 -56.85 39.46 9.76
C SER A 670 -57.31 39.76 8.33
N ARG A 671 -56.41 40.24 7.46
CA ARG A 671 -56.69 40.48 6.03
C ARG A 671 -57.06 39.16 5.31
N VAL A 672 -56.35 38.07 5.60
CA VAL A 672 -56.63 36.73 5.05
C VAL A 672 -58.01 36.22 5.49
N ARG A 673 -58.34 36.29 6.78
CA ARG A 673 -59.68 35.90 7.28
C ARG A 673 -60.78 36.77 6.68
N THR A 674 -60.54 38.06 6.44
CA THR A 674 -61.51 38.94 5.78
C THR A 674 -61.74 38.55 4.31
N ARG A 675 -60.69 38.15 3.57
CA ARG A 675 -60.85 37.56 2.23
C ARG A 675 -61.64 36.25 2.25
N TYR A 676 -61.41 35.36 3.22
CA TYR A 676 -62.16 34.11 3.36
C TYR A 676 -63.66 34.34 3.69
N LEU A 677 -63.96 35.31 4.56
CA LEU A 677 -65.34 35.74 4.83
C LEU A 677 -65.99 36.35 3.59
N MET A 678 -65.27 37.20 2.85
CA MET A 678 -65.75 37.78 1.59
C MET A 678 -66.05 36.69 0.53
N GLN A 679 -65.21 35.66 0.38
CA GLN A 679 -65.48 34.53 -0.52
C GLN A 679 -66.81 33.83 -0.18
N ARG A 680 -67.05 33.54 1.12
CA ARG A 680 -68.33 32.96 1.57
C ARG A 680 -69.52 33.85 1.23
N VAL A 681 -69.44 35.15 1.51
CA VAL A 681 -70.54 36.10 1.24
C VAL A 681 -70.76 36.29 -0.26
N ALA A 682 -69.69 36.39 -1.06
CA ALA A 682 -69.75 36.54 -2.51
C ALA A 682 -70.40 35.33 -3.19
N GLY A 683 -70.10 34.10 -2.73
CA GLY A 683 -70.76 32.89 -3.22
C GLY A 683 -72.28 32.92 -3.01
N TRP A 684 -72.73 33.27 -1.80
CA TRP A 684 -74.17 33.44 -1.52
C TRP A 684 -74.81 34.54 -2.37
N LEU A 685 -74.12 35.66 -2.61
CA LEU A 685 -74.64 36.75 -3.44
C LEU A 685 -74.72 36.38 -4.92
N LEU A 686 -73.75 35.64 -5.46
CA LEU A 686 -73.78 35.14 -6.85
C LEU A 686 -75.00 34.25 -7.10
N TYR A 687 -75.36 33.36 -6.15
CA TYR A 687 -76.61 32.61 -6.24
C TYR A 687 -77.85 33.51 -6.25
N ARG A 688 -77.90 34.58 -5.43
CA ARG A 688 -79.05 35.51 -5.41
C ARG A 688 -79.14 36.36 -6.69
N ILE A 689 -78.02 36.62 -7.36
CA ILE A 689 -77.97 37.25 -8.70
C ILE A 689 -78.49 36.27 -9.77
N LEU A 690 -78.01 35.02 -9.77
CA LEU A 690 -78.46 33.97 -10.69
C LEU A 690 -79.96 33.67 -10.60
N TYR A 691 -80.54 33.68 -9.40
CA TYR A 691 -81.99 33.52 -9.21
C TYR A 691 -82.78 34.85 -9.36
N GLY A 692 -82.18 35.92 -9.89
CA GLY A 692 -82.88 37.17 -10.22
C GLY A 692 -83.32 38.05 -9.03
N TYR A 693 -82.93 37.73 -7.80
CA TYR A 693 -83.34 38.47 -6.59
C TYR A 693 -82.57 39.79 -6.35
N VAL A 694 -81.53 40.08 -7.15
CA VAL A 694 -80.64 41.24 -6.97
C VAL A 694 -80.76 42.19 -8.15
N LYS A 695 -81.12 43.44 -7.87
CA LYS A 695 -81.18 44.50 -8.88
C LYS A 695 -79.77 44.94 -9.35
N PRO A 696 -79.59 45.37 -10.62
CA PRO A 696 -78.30 45.84 -11.14
C PRO A 696 -77.66 46.96 -10.32
N GLU A 697 -78.47 47.90 -9.81
CA GLU A 697 -78.03 49.04 -8.99
C GLU A 697 -77.31 48.65 -7.69
N HIS A 698 -77.62 47.47 -7.12
CA HIS A 698 -77.00 46.98 -5.90
C HIS A 698 -75.67 46.24 -6.13
N VAL A 699 -75.44 45.72 -7.34
CA VAL A 699 -74.19 45.01 -7.69
C VAL A 699 -72.98 45.95 -7.56
N ASP A 700 -73.11 47.17 -8.07
CA ASP A 700 -72.01 48.14 -8.08
C ASP A 700 -71.64 48.63 -6.67
N LEU A 701 -72.62 48.68 -5.76
CA LEU A 701 -72.43 48.98 -4.34
C LEU A 701 -71.68 47.83 -3.62
N ILE A 702 -72.14 46.59 -3.79
CA ILE A 702 -71.55 45.38 -3.18
C ILE A 702 -70.06 45.26 -3.52
N VAL A 703 -69.71 45.38 -4.81
CA VAL A 703 -68.32 45.26 -5.27
C VAL A 703 -67.43 46.36 -4.66
N SER A 704 -67.94 47.57 -4.47
CA SER A 704 -67.19 48.66 -3.82
C SER A 704 -66.83 48.38 -2.35
N VAL A 705 -67.74 47.73 -1.61
CA VAL A 705 -67.52 47.32 -0.21
C VAL A 705 -66.44 46.23 -0.14
N PHE A 706 -66.50 45.24 -1.04
CA PHE A 706 -65.47 44.20 -1.12
C PHE A 706 -64.10 44.76 -1.49
N LYS A 707 -64.01 45.71 -2.45
CA LYS A 707 -62.74 46.39 -2.75
C LYS A 707 -62.14 47.03 -1.51
N LYS A 708 -62.93 47.83 -0.79
CA LYS A 708 -62.50 48.62 0.37
C LYS A 708 -62.08 47.78 1.56
N HIS A 709 -62.77 46.66 1.84
CA HIS A 709 -62.60 45.91 3.08
C HIS A 709 -62.00 44.51 2.93
N ALA A 710 -62.13 43.86 1.76
CA ALA A 710 -61.48 42.57 1.46
C ALA A 710 -60.16 42.72 0.67
N PHE A 711 -59.67 43.96 0.48
CA PHE A 711 -58.40 44.28 -0.16
C PHE A 711 -58.28 43.66 -1.56
N LEU A 712 -59.29 43.90 -2.41
CA LEU A 712 -59.26 43.48 -3.81
C LEU A 712 -58.38 44.43 -4.65
N SER A 713 -57.60 43.85 -5.55
CA SER A 713 -56.95 44.59 -6.63
C SER A 713 -57.98 45.14 -7.64
N THR A 714 -57.57 46.14 -8.42
CA THR A 714 -58.41 46.72 -9.49
C THR A 714 -58.84 45.68 -10.54
N TYR A 715 -58.03 44.64 -10.75
CA TYR A 715 -58.36 43.55 -11.66
C TYR A 715 -59.44 42.62 -11.07
N GLU A 716 -59.28 42.19 -9.81
CA GLU A 716 -60.28 41.39 -9.10
C GLU A 716 -61.64 42.12 -8.99
N GLU A 717 -61.63 43.45 -8.80
CA GLU A 717 -62.83 44.29 -8.79
C GLU A 717 -63.57 44.27 -10.13
N ASN A 718 -62.86 44.57 -11.23
CA ASN A 718 -63.46 44.65 -12.56
C ASN A 718 -64.05 43.28 -12.98
N PHE A 719 -63.29 42.21 -12.77
CA PHE A 719 -63.74 40.84 -13.04
C PHE A 719 -65.04 40.49 -12.28
N LEU A 720 -65.12 40.78 -10.97
CA LEU A 720 -66.34 40.55 -10.19
C LEU A 720 -67.53 41.37 -10.71
N ARG A 721 -67.29 42.63 -11.09
CA ARG A 721 -68.32 43.55 -11.59
C ARG A 721 -68.89 43.08 -12.96
N GLU A 722 -68.03 42.59 -13.84
CA GLU A 722 -68.42 42.04 -15.15
C GLU A 722 -69.17 40.70 -15.01
N VAL A 723 -68.66 39.76 -14.20
CA VAL A 723 -69.30 38.45 -13.98
C VAL A 723 -70.70 38.64 -13.39
N MET A 724 -70.86 39.48 -12.35
CA MET A 724 -72.16 39.72 -11.71
C MET A 724 -73.18 40.38 -12.64
N LYS A 725 -72.75 41.23 -13.58
CA LYS A 725 -73.66 41.88 -14.53
C LYS A 725 -74.07 40.97 -15.69
N ASN A 726 -73.16 40.11 -16.18
CA ASN A 726 -73.49 39.17 -17.27
C ASN A 726 -74.45 38.05 -16.83
N LEU A 727 -74.29 37.51 -15.61
CA LEU A 727 -75.18 36.46 -15.08
C LEU A 727 -76.66 36.90 -15.00
N LEU A 728 -76.90 38.18 -14.71
CA LEU A 728 -78.24 38.79 -14.64
C LEU A 728 -79.01 38.74 -15.97
N GLY A 729 -78.32 38.60 -17.12
CA GLY A 729 -78.94 38.48 -18.45
C GLY A 729 -79.33 37.05 -18.85
N ILE A 730 -78.77 36.02 -18.19
CA ILE A 730 -78.87 34.61 -18.62
C ILE A 730 -80.07 33.89 -17.98
N ALA A 731 -80.39 34.20 -16.73
CA ALA A 731 -81.34 33.48 -15.88
C ALA A 731 -82.80 33.34 -16.39
N SER A 732 -83.16 34.02 -17.47
CA SER A 732 -84.54 34.08 -17.99
C SER A 732 -84.94 32.94 -18.94
N ARG A 733 -84.07 31.94 -19.19
CA ARG A 733 -84.29 30.92 -20.23
C ARG A 733 -84.06 29.45 -19.85
N GLU A 734 -83.57 29.14 -18.65
CA GLU A 734 -83.09 27.77 -18.33
C GLU A 734 -84.18 26.75 -17.93
N TYR A 735 -85.44 27.16 -17.82
CA TYR A 735 -86.55 26.31 -17.35
C TYR A 735 -87.21 25.43 -18.43
N ILE A 736 -86.62 25.28 -19.61
CA ILE A 736 -87.23 24.57 -20.75
C ILE A 736 -86.27 23.46 -21.26
N PRO A 737 -86.71 22.18 -21.36
CA PRO A 737 -85.85 21.07 -21.78
C PRO A 737 -85.43 21.19 -23.25
N THR A 738 -84.20 20.77 -23.58
CA THR A 738 -83.59 21.03 -24.89
C THR A 738 -83.84 19.91 -25.92
N PRO A 739 -83.65 20.18 -27.23
CA PRO A 739 -83.64 19.13 -28.27
C PRO A 739 -82.68 17.97 -27.97
N TYR A 740 -81.54 18.25 -27.33
CA TYR A 740 -80.56 17.24 -26.93
C TYR A 740 -81.04 16.43 -25.72
N THR A 741 -81.75 17.08 -24.78
CA THR A 741 -82.42 16.43 -23.65
C THR A 741 -83.51 15.47 -24.17
N LEU A 742 -84.34 15.90 -25.12
CA LEU A 742 -85.31 15.03 -25.79
C LEU A 742 -84.64 13.88 -26.54
N ALA A 743 -83.57 14.14 -27.30
CA ALA A 743 -82.84 13.09 -28.01
C ALA A 743 -82.20 12.04 -27.08
N THR A 744 -81.94 12.37 -25.81
CA THR A 744 -81.50 11.42 -24.78
C THR A 744 -82.69 10.71 -24.14
N PHE A 745 -83.79 11.39 -23.87
CA PHE A 745 -85.04 10.73 -23.43
C PHE A 745 -85.53 9.69 -24.46
N ALA A 746 -85.31 9.93 -25.75
CA ALA A 746 -85.65 9.02 -26.86
C ALA A 746 -84.83 7.70 -26.88
N GLU A 747 -83.73 7.62 -26.13
CA GLU A 747 -82.97 6.37 -25.93
C GLU A 747 -83.63 5.47 -24.87
N TYR A 748 -84.56 6.00 -24.07
CA TYR A 748 -85.20 5.29 -22.94
C TYR A 748 -86.74 5.23 -23.02
N MET A 749 -87.39 6.09 -23.83
CA MET A 749 -88.85 6.12 -24.01
C MET A 749 -89.25 6.71 -25.37
N VAL A 750 -90.43 6.34 -25.87
CA VAL A 750 -91.00 6.94 -27.09
C VAL A 750 -91.55 8.33 -26.79
N ILE A 751 -91.09 9.35 -27.52
CA ILE A 751 -91.54 10.75 -27.40
C ILE A 751 -92.50 11.09 -28.54
N SER A 752 -93.60 11.77 -28.23
CA SER A 752 -94.52 12.26 -29.28
C SER A 752 -94.00 13.50 -30.00
N GLU A 753 -94.36 13.62 -31.28
CA GLU A 753 -93.93 14.72 -32.16
C GLU A 753 -94.39 16.11 -31.67
N ASP A 754 -95.51 16.17 -30.95
CA ASP A 754 -96.06 17.42 -30.41
C ASP A 754 -95.13 18.04 -29.36
N ILE A 755 -94.49 17.20 -28.55
CA ILE A 755 -93.51 17.63 -27.53
C ILE A 755 -92.21 18.09 -28.19
N ILE A 756 -91.78 17.39 -29.24
CA ILE A 756 -90.58 17.73 -30.01
C ILE A 756 -90.74 19.12 -30.66
N ASN A 757 -91.87 19.35 -31.35
CA ASN A 757 -92.15 20.64 -31.99
C ASN A 757 -92.27 21.78 -30.96
N LYS A 758 -92.95 21.57 -29.83
CA LYS A 758 -93.09 22.61 -28.81
C LYS A 758 -91.75 23.04 -28.21
N VAL A 759 -90.84 22.10 -27.99
CA VAL A 759 -89.46 22.39 -27.54
C VAL A 759 -88.66 23.15 -28.62
N PHE A 760 -88.90 22.86 -29.90
CA PHE A 760 -88.27 23.60 -31.01
C PHE A 760 -88.76 25.05 -31.11
N GLU A 761 -89.99 25.36 -30.68
CA GLU A 761 -90.54 26.71 -30.72
C GLU A 761 -90.06 27.58 -29.56
N GLU A 762 -90.19 27.09 -28.32
CA GLU A 762 -89.80 27.84 -27.11
C GLU A 762 -88.31 28.18 -27.08
N LEU A 763 -87.46 27.23 -27.50
CA LEU A 763 -86.00 27.43 -27.61
C LEU A 763 -85.58 28.01 -28.97
N ARG A 764 -86.53 28.40 -29.82
CA ARG A 764 -86.34 29.09 -31.11
C ARG A 764 -85.38 28.37 -32.06
N VAL A 765 -85.50 27.04 -32.15
CA VAL A 765 -84.79 26.21 -33.12
C VAL A 765 -85.26 26.59 -34.53
N PRO A 766 -84.36 27.07 -35.43
CA PRO A 766 -84.73 27.51 -36.76
C PRO A 766 -85.38 26.38 -37.58
N GLU A 767 -86.38 26.71 -38.40
CA GLU A 767 -87.19 25.72 -39.10
C GLU A 767 -86.37 24.78 -40.00
N GLU A 768 -85.36 25.32 -40.69
CA GLU A 768 -84.41 24.57 -41.52
C GLU A 768 -83.69 23.43 -40.76
N PHE A 769 -83.51 23.54 -39.44
CA PHE A 769 -82.89 22.51 -38.61
C PHE A 769 -83.92 21.61 -37.88
N ARG A 770 -85.22 21.94 -37.89
CA ARG A 770 -86.25 21.08 -37.25
C ARG A 770 -86.30 19.67 -37.86
N PRO A 771 -86.22 19.46 -39.19
CA PRO A 771 -86.10 18.12 -39.77
C PRO A 771 -84.81 17.40 -39.33
N LEU A 772 -83.69 18.12 -39.27
CA LEU A 772 -82.40 17.56 -38.85
C LEU A 772 -82.44 17.06 -37.39
N TYR A 773 -82.98 17.87 -36.46
CA TYR A 773 -83.14 17.45 -35.07
C TYR A 773 -84.18 16.33 -34.91
N ARG A 774 -85.26 16.33 -35.70
CA ARG A 774 -86.25 15.24 -35.73
C ARG A 774 -85.64 13.91 -36.19
N THR A 775 -84.91 13.91 -37.31
CA THR A 775 -84.16 12.73 -37.78
C THR A 775 -83.09 12.32 -36.77
N TYR A 776 -82.42 13.27 -36.11
CA TYR A 776 -81.45 12.96 -35.06
C TYR A 776 -82.10 12.24 -33.86
N ILE A 777 -83.24 12.73 -33.35
CA ILE A 777 -84.00 12.08 -32.26
C ILE A 777 -84.40 10.64 -32.63
N GLN A 778 -84.75 10.38 -33.89
CA GLN A 778 -85.20 9.05 -34.36
C GLN A 778 -84.07 8.08 -34.71
N VAL A 779 -82.97 8.57 -35.30
CA VAL A 779 -81.83 7.73 -35.77
C VAL A 779 -80.80 7.50 -34.67
N ARG A 780 -80.70 8.41 -33.67
CA ARG A 780 -79.70 8.34 -32.60
C ARG A 780 -79.67 7.00 -31.86
N PRO A 781 -80.79 6.38 -31.43
CA PRO A 781 -80.73 5.09 -30.73
C PRO A 781 -80.04 4.01 -31.57
N PHE A 782 -80.55 3.72 -32.77
CA PHE A 782 -80.03 2.65 -33.64
C PHE A 782 -78.59 2.92 -34.12
N LYS A 783 -78.25 4.17 -34.45
CA LYS A 783 -76.89 4.53 -34.88
C LYS A 783 -75.91 4.53 -33.70
N SER A 784 -76.36 4.78 -32.47
CA SER A 784 -75.55 4.63 -31.25
C SER A 784 -75.23 3.15 -30.99
N ASP A 785 -76.23 2.28 -31.00
CA ASP A 785 -76.05 0.85 -30.74
C ASP A 785 -75.19 0.15 -31.80
N TYR A 786 -75.41 0.42 -33.09
CA TYR A 786 -74.56 -0.16 -34.14
C TYR A 786 -73.14 0.43 -34.13
N LYS A 787 -72.95 1.68 -33.66
CA LYS A 787 -71.62 2.26 -33.40
C LYS A 787 -70.93 1.60 -32.20
N SER A 788 -71.71 1.15 -31.20
CA SER A 788 -71.21 0.36 -30.07
C SER A 788 -70.78 -1.05 -30.50
N LEU A 789 -71.57 -1.70 -31.38
CA LEU A 789 -71.22 -2.96 -32.03
C LEU A 789 -69.92 -2.84 -32.82
N LEU A 790 -69.81 -1.86 -33.74
CA LEU A 790 -68.58 -1.59 -34.49
C LEU A 790 -67.39 -1.26 -33.56
N SER A 791 -67.60 -0.48 -32.49
CA SER A 791 -66.55 -0.17 -31.50
C SER A 791 -66.18 -1.37 -30.60
N THR A 792 -66.93 -2.47 -30.69
CA THR A 792 -66.63 -3.76 -30.05
C THR A 792 -65.93 -4.68 -31.05
N ALA A 793 -66.37 -4.71 -32.31
CA ALA A 793 -65.69 -5.39 -33.41
C ALA A 793 -64.26 -4.85 -33.66
N VAL A 794 -64.03 -3.53 -33.54
CA VAL A 794 -62.67 -2.96 -33.57
C VAL A 794 -61.79 -3.56 -32.47
N ARG A 795 -62.30 -3.72 -31.24
CA ARG A 795 -61.55 -4.34 -30.13
C ARG A 795 -61.34 -5.84 -30.35
N ALA A 796 -62.34 -6.55 -30.88
CA ALA A 796 -62.19 -7.95 -31.26
C ALA A 796 -61.10 -8.15 -32.32
N LEU A 797 -61.07 -7.30 -33.37
CA LEU A 797 -60.01 -7.31 -34.38
C LEU A 797 -58.64 -6.97 -33.76
N ARG A 798 -58.59 -5.96 -32.88
CA ARG A 798 -57.38 -5.51 -32.17
C ARG A 798 -56.76 -6.60 -31.29
N TYR A 799 -57.58 -7.46 -30.70
CA TYR A 799 -57.15 -8.63 -29.93
C TYR A 799 -57.09 -9.94 -30.75
N GLY A 800 -57.26 -9.89 -32.08
CA GLY A 800 -57.17 -11.06 -32.96
C GLY A 800 -58.33 -12.07 -32.85
N ALA A 801 -59.45 -11.68 -32.24
CA ALA A 801 -60.62 -12.54 -32.00
C ALA A 801 -61.62 -12.60 -33.18
N ILE A 802 -61.48 -11.73 -34.18
CA ILE A 802 -62.13 -11.81 -35.50
C ILE A 802 -61.11 -11.49 -36.60
N THR A 803 -61.39 -11.89 -37.85
CA THR A 803 -60.50 -11.63 -39.00
C THR A 803 -60.75 -10.26 -39.63
N GLU A 804 -59.84 -9.80 -40.50
CA GLU A 804 -60.05 -8.58 -41.28
C GLU A 804 -61.24 -8.66 -42.24
N ASP A 805 -61.63 -9.85 -42.71
CA ASP A 805 -62.74 -10.02 -43.65
C ASP A 805 -64.10 -10.04 -42.92
N ASP A 806 -64.16 -10.56 -41.69
CA ASP A 806 -65.30 -10.35 -40.78
C ASP A 806 -65.52 -8.84 -40.54
N TRP A 807 -64.42 -8.13 -40.25
CA TRP A 807 -64.44 -6.68 -40.02
C TRP A 807 -64.90 -5.88 -41.25
N LYS A 808 -64.42 -6.20 -42.46
CA LYS A 808 -64.90 -5.59 -43.72
C LYS A 808 -66.38 -5.85 -43.95
N THR A 809 -66.89 -7.03 -43.59
CA THR A 809 -68.30 -7.39 -43.75
C THR A 809 -69.20 -6.54 -42.84
N MET A 810 -68.84 -6.40 -41.55
CA MET A 810 -69.58 -5.53 -40.61
C MET A 810 -69.54 -4.04 -41.00
N LEU A 811 -68.47 -3.59 -41.65
CA LEU A 811 -68.35 -2.22 -42.15
C LEU A 811 -69.32 -1.91 -43.31
N GLU A 812 -69.61 -2.87 -44.19
CA GLU A 812 -70.59 -2.68 -45.26
C GLU A 812 -72.04 -2.80 -44.78
N GLU A 813 -72.33 -3.65 -43.79
CA GLU A 813 -73.67 -3.68 -43.17
C GLU A 813 -74.06 -2.34 -42.51
N ALA A 814 -73.07 -1.61 -41.96
CA ALA A 814 -73.27 -0.32 -41.31
C ALA A 814 -74.04 0.70 -42.18
N LYS A 815 -73.93 0.62 -43.51
CA LYS A 815 -74.63 1.51 -44.47
C LYS A 815 -76.15 1.52 -44.21
N ARG A 816 -76.70 0.36 -43.82
CA ARG A 816 -78.14 0.16 -43.55
C ARG A 816 -78.64 0.87 -42.28
N TYR A 817 -77.73 1.22 -41.36
CA TYR A 817 -78.03 1.87 -40.08
C TYR A 817 -77.63 3.36 -40.08
N GLY A 818 -77.62 3.98 -41.27
CA GLY A 818 -77.39 5.41 -41.43
C GLY A 818 -75.93 5.85 -41.36
N PHE A 819 -74.97 4.94 -41.56
CA PHE A 819 -73.55 5.30 -41.72
C PHE A 819 -73.24 5.60 -43.20
N THR A 820 -72.54 6.70 -43.44
CA THR A 820 -72.06 7.08 -44.77
C THR A 820 -70.77 6.35 -45.15
N ASP A 821 -70.46 6.23 -46.45
CA ASP A 821 -69.18 5.68 -46.93
C ASP A 821 -67.97 6.44 -46.35
N ALA A 822 -68.11 7.75 -46.11
CA ALA A 822 -67.09 8.56 -45.46
C ALA A 822 -66.89 8.19 -43.98
N GLU A 823 -67.96 7.98 -43.22
CA GLU A 823 -67.87 7.48 -41.83
C GLU A 823 -67.26 6.07 -41.78
N ILE A 824 -67.65 5.19 -42.70
CA ILE A 824 -67.13 3.81 -42.81
C ILE A 824 -65.64 3.82 -43.14
N SER A 825 -65.21 4.69 -44.07
CA SER A 825 -63.79 4.92 -44.38
C SER A 825 -63.01 5.38 -43.13
N ILE A 826 -63.56 6.34 -42.37
CA ILE A 826 -62.92 6.85 -41.14
C ILE A 826 -62.89 5.79 -40.04
N ILE A 827 -63.96 4.99 -39.86
CA ILE A 827 -64.04 3.92 -38.86
C ILE A 827 -63.05 2.79 -39.21
N ASN A 828 -62.93 2.39 -40.47
CA ASN A 828 -61.93 1.42 -40.91
C ASN A 828 -60.50 1.93 -40.67
N ARG A 829 -60.25 3.19 -41.02
CA ARG A 829 -58.93 3.82 -40.80
C ARG A 829 -58.62 3.92 -39.31
N ARG A 830 -59.60 4.25 -38.46
CA ARG A 830 -59.48 4.16 -36.99
C ARG A 830 -59.17 2.74 -36.53
N ALA A 831 -59.80 1.70 -37.08
CA ALA A 831 -59.52 0.32 -36.70
C ALA A 831 -58.07 -0.06 -37.01
N SER A 832 -57.57 0.25 -38.20
CA SER A 832 -56.16 0.04 -38.57
C SER A 832 -55.18 0.83 -37.68
N LEU A 833 -55.59 2.03 -37.22
CA LEU A 833 -54.82 2.82 -36.25
C LEU A 833 -54.90 2.24 -34.83
N GLU A 834 -56.04 1.69 -34.40
CA GLU A 834 -56.18 1.01 -33.10
C GLU A 834 -55.32 -0.27 -33.06
N VAL A 835 -55.24 -1.04 -34.16
CA VAL A 835 -54.32 -2.17 -34.31
C VAL A 835 -52.84 -1.73 -34.31
N ALA A 836 -52.52 -0.55 -34.86
CA ALA A 836 -51.18 0.03 -34.76
C ALA A 836 -50.89 0.61 -33.36
N ILE A 837 -51.92 1.04 -32.63
CA ILE A 837 -51.83 1.59 -31.28
C ILE A 837 -51.66 0.46 -30.27
N ASP A 838 -52.39 -0.65 -30.35
CA ASP A 838 -52.04 -1.91 -29.67
C ASP A 838 -50.84 -2.64 -30.33
N ARG A 839 -49.94 -1.86 -30.98
CA ARG A 839 -48.50 -2.19 -31.19
C ARG A 839 -47.52 -1.11 -30.70
N VAL A 840 -48.00 0.06 -30.30
CA VAL A 840 -47.19 1.26 -29.98
C VAL A 840 -47.54 1.89 -28.63
N LYS A 841 -48.83 2.12 -28.38
CA LYS A 841 -49.35 2.13 -27.01
C LYS A 841 -48.99 0.82 -26.34
N GLU A 842 -48.85 -0.24 -27.09
CA GLU A 842 -48.15 -1.46 -26.70
C GLU A 842 -46.68 -1.27 -26.24
N VAL A 843 -46.18 -0.14 -25.71
CA VAL A 843 -45.07 0.00 -24.71
C VAL A 843 -44.21 1.33 -24.64
N LEU A 844 -44.83 2.54 -24.37
CA LEU A 844 -44.19 3.90 -24.13
C LEU A 844 -44.61 5.06 -23.05
N LYS A 845 -45.65 4.99 -22.15
CA LYS A 845 -46.21 5.84 -20.97
C LYS A 845 -45.43 6.39 -19.68
N GLU A 846 -45.96 6.23 -18.41
CA GLU A 846 -45.54 6.90 -17.08
C GLU A 846 -45.55 6.06 -15.70
N ARG A 847 -45.37 6.61 -14.45
CA ARG A 847 -45.31 5.88 -13.08
C ARG A 847 -45.76 6.65 -11.77
N ILE A 848 -46.03 5.89 -10.66
CA ILE A 848 -45.98 6.27 -9.19
C ILE A 848 -44.58 5.94 -8.51
N PRO A 849 -44.19 6.46 -7.32
CA PRO A 849 -42.88 6.23 -6.62
C PRO A 849 -42.85 5.13 -5.52
N SER A 850 -41.67 4.77 -4.99
CA SER A 850 -41.42 3.54 -4.19
C SER A 850 -40.79 3.72 -2.77
N PRO A 851 -40.93 2.73 -1.86
CA PRO A 851 -40.35 2.71 -0.50
C PRO A 851 -38.90 3.19 -0.33
N SER A 852 -37.98 2.72 -1.17
CA SER A 852 -36.56 3.07 -1.06
C SER A 852 -36.26 4.50 -1.56
N THR A 853 -37.19 5.11 -2.30
CA THR A 853 -37.19 6.56 -2.57
C THR A 853 -37.30 7.36 -1.27
N MET A 854 -37.84 6.77 -0.19
CA MET A 854 -38.03 7.43 1.10
C MET A 854 -36.77 7.36 1.97
N GLY A 855 -36.15 6.19 2.13
CA GLY A 855 -34.93 6.06 2.94
C GLY A 855 -33.78 6.99 2.49
N VAL A 856 -33.71 7.29 1.19
CA VAL A 856 -32.74 8.24 0.60
C VAL A 856 -33.06 9.70 0.96
N LEU A 857 -34.34 10.08 1.01
CA LEU A 857 -34.74 11.44 1.38
C LEU A 857 -34.34 11.78 2.83
N ALA A 858 -34.20 10.80 3.72
CA ALA A 858 -33.89 11.01 5.13
C ALA A 858 -32.44 11.46 5.44
N GLU A 859 -31.48 11.31 4.52
CA GLU A 859 -30.13 11.90 4.67
C GLU A 859 -30.09 13.40 4.36
N TYR A 860 -31.14 13.96 3.73
CA TYR A 860 -31.15 15.31 3.16
C TYR A 860 -32.34 16.16 3.62
N ILE A 861 -33.50 15.56 3.90
CA ILE A 861 -34.70 16.24 4.43
C ILE A 861 -35.34 15.43 5.57
N THR A 862 -35.96 16.13 6.51
CA THR A 862 -36.73 15.49 7.59
C THR A 862 -38.05 14.97 7.03
N LEU A 863 -38.16 13.65 6.84
CA LEU A 863 -39.33 13.03 6.22
C LEU A 863 -40.56 12.92 7.15
N PRO A 864 -41.78 13.22 6.67
CA PRO A 864 -43.01 12.81 7.34
C PRO A 864 -43.17 11.29 7.24
N MET A 865 -43.16 10.58 8.38
CA MET A 865 -43.22 9.11 8.40
C MET A 865 -44.53 8.55 7.82
N GLU A 866 -45.62 9.33 7.79
CA GLU A 866 -46.88 8.97 7.14
C GLU A 866 -46.75 8.88 5.61
N LEU A 867 -45.94 9.76 5.00
CA LEU A 867 -45.67 9.71 3.56
C LEU A 867 -44.76 8.52 3.22
N VAL A 868 -43.83 8.18 4.12
CA VAL A 868 -43.03 6.95 4.03
C VAL A 868 -43.96 5.73 4.01
N ASP A 869 -44.92 5.68 4.93
CA ASP A 869 -45.87 4.59 5.07
C ASP A 869 -46.86 4.49 3.90
N LYS A 870 -47.42 5.62 3.41
CA LYS A 870 -48.29 5.60 2.22
C LYS A 870 -47.56 5.06 0.99
N THR A 871 -46.30 5.44 0.80
CA THR A 871 -45.48 4.96 -0.33
C THR A 871 -45.13 3.47 -0.19
N LEU A 872 -44.85 3.00 1.04
CA LEU A 872 -44.81 1.57 1.42
C LEU A 872 -46.16 0.85 1.18
N ARG A 873 -47.27 1.58 1.10
CA ARG A 873 -48.63 1.09 0.82
C ARG A 873 -49.11 1.31 -0.63
N GLU A 874 -48.27 1.80 -1.54
CA GLU A 874 -48.52 1.82 -3.01
C GLU A 874 -47.70 0.71 -3.72
N TYR A 875 -46.39 0.58 -3.46
CA TYR A 875 -45.59 -0.59 -3.89
C TYR A 875 -45.59 -1.69 -2.79
N ARG A 876 -45.90 -2.97 -3.10
CA ARG A 876 -46.02 -4.05 -2.07
C ARG A 876 -44.76 -4.18 -1.20
N VAL A 877 -44.87 -3.88 0.10
CA VAL A 877 -43.84 -4.18 1.13
C VAL A 877 -44.51 -4.75 2.38
N ALA A 878 -43.80 -5.65 3.07
CA ALA A 878 -44.26 -6.33 4.28
C ALA A 878 -44.06 -5.48 5.55
N GLU A 879 -45.02 -5.55 6.48
CA GLU A 879 -45.07 -4.80 7.74
C GLU A 879 -43.83 -5.04 8.63
N GLU A 880 -43.34 -6.28 8.72
CA GLU A 880 -42.28 -6.71 9.64
C GLU A 880 -40.95 -5.95 9.46
N TRP A 881 -40.67 -5.43 8.26
CA TRP A 881 -39.42 -4.73 7.96
C TRP A 881 -39.48 -3.24 8.32
N ILE A 882 -40.67 -2.67 8.47
CA ILE A 882 -40.90 -1.23 8.66
C ILE A 882 -40.20 -0.65 9.91
N PRO A 883 -39.95 -1.38 11.02
CA PRO A 883 -39.14 -0.88 12.14
C PRO A 883 -37.62 -0.85 11.89
N TYR A 884 -37.07 -1.85 11.19
CA TYR A 884 -35.63 -1.88 10.84
C TYR A 884 -35.29 -0.80 9.80
N TRP A 885 -36.24 -0.51 8.90
CA TRP A 885 -36.26 0.69 8.05
C TRP A 885 -36.29 2.02 8.81
N LYS A 886 -36.30 2.05 10.16
CA LYS A 886 -36.24 3.27 10.98
C LYS A 886 -34.95 3.38 11.81
N TYR A 887 -34.46 2.31 12.46
CA TYR A 887 -33.19 2.37 13.22
C TYR A 887 -31.95 2.54 12.33
N TYR A 888 -31.96 1.95 11.12
CA TYR A 888 -30.91 2.11 10.11
C TYR A 888 -30.64 3.58 9.71
N ILE A 889 -31.61 4.48 9.93
CA ILE A 889 -31.57 5.90 9.57
C ILE A 889 -30.80 6.75 10.63
N ILE A 890 -30.04 6.13 11.58
CA ILE A 890 -29.51 6.84 12.77
C ILE A 890 -27.97 6.77 12.97
N VAL A 891 -27.36 5.61 13.29
CA VAL A 891 -26.05 5.49 14.01
C VAL A 891 -24.78 5.91 13.23
N LYS A 892 -24.90 6.33 11.97
CA LYS A 892 -23.87 6.26 10.91
C LYS A 892 -22.40 6.72 11.18
N PRO A 893 -22.06 7.87 11.82
CA PRO A 893 -20.75 8.54 11.52
C PRO A 893 -19.49 8.17 12.34
N VAL A 894 -19.53 8.29 13.67
CA VAL A 894 -18.50 9.06 14.42
C VAL A 894 -17.07 8.48 14.48
N LYS A 895 -16.84 7.18 14.27
CA LYS A 895 -15.51 6.56 14.47
C LYS A 895 -14.50 6.84 13.34
N SER A 896 -14.96 7.41 12.23
CA SER A 896 -14.17 7.60 11.00
C SER A 896 -12.95 8.52 11.17
N ASP A 897 -13.10 9.59 11.97
CA ASP A 897 -12.40 10.85 11.67
C ASP A 897 -10.92 10.88 12.11
N PHE A 898 -10.56 10.37 13.30
CA PHE A 898 -9.16 10.44 13.75
C PHE A 898 -8.21 9.56 12.92
N LYS A 899 -8.71 8.47 12.31
CA LYS A 899 -7.92 7.66 11.38
C LYS A 899 -7.55 8.41 10.09
N SER A 900 -8.30 9.45 9.74
CA SER A 900 -7.99 10.39 8.65
C SER A 900 -6.76 11.24 8.95
N LEU A 901 -6.56 11.66 10.22
CA LEU A 901 -5.49 12.58 10.60
C LEU A 901 -4.09 11.99 10.40
N LEU A 902 -3.83 10.77 10.90
CA LEU A 902 -2.54 10.09 10.74
C LEU A 902 -2.25 9.71 9.27
N SER A 903 -3.30 9.38 8.51
CA SER A 903 -3.21 9.16 7.05
C SER A 903 -2.81 10.44 6.30
N THR A 904 -3.25 11.60 6.81
CA THR A 904 -2.91 12.92 6.26
C THR A 904 -1.48 13.32 6.61
N ALA A 905 -1.05 13.12 7.86
CA ALA A 905 0.33 13.41 8.29
C ALA A 905 1.40 12.61 7.51
N ARG A 906 1.18 11.29 7.31
CA ARG A 906 2.10 10.46 6.48
C ARG A 906 2.19 10.97 5.03
N ARG A 907 1.07 11.48 4.51
CA ARG A 907 0.99 12.04 3.15
C ARG A 907 1.68 13.40 3.03
N ALA A 908 1.64 14.22 4.09
CA ALA A 908 2.37 15.48 4.16
C ALA A 908 3.89 15.24 4.11
N LEU A 909 4.41 14.24 4.84
CA LEU A 909 5.82 13.83 4.76
C LEU A 909 6.19 13.37 3.34
N ARG A 910 5.36 12.52 2.70
CA ARG A 910 5.60 12.04 1.33
C ARG A 910 5.73 13.17 0.29
N TYR A 911 5.07 14.30 0.53
CA TYR A 911 5.13 15.49 -0.32
C TYR A 911 6.06 16.60 0.22
N GLY A 912 6.92 16.29 1.20
CA GLY A 912 7.93 17.22 1.72
C GLY A 912 7.37 18.41 2.51
N ALA A 913 6.10 18.37 2.93
CA ALA A 913 5.43 19.47 3.61
C ALA A 913 5.67 19.51 5.14
N ILE A 914 6.28 18.46 5.70
CA ILE A 914 6.77 18.40 7.10
C ILE A 914 8.14 17.69 7.12
N ALA A 915 8.95 18.00 8.13
CA ALA A 915 10.23 17.35 8.35
C ALA A 915 10.08 15.95 8.99
N GLU A 916 11.11 15.10 8.88
CA GLU A 916 11.08 13.73 9.40
C GLU A 916 11.02 13.71 10.94
N GLU A 917 11.61 14.72 11.58
CA GLU A 917 11.57 15.01 13.01
C GLU A 917 10.15 15.31 13.53
N GLU A 918 9.32 15.93 12.70
CA GLU A 918 7.95 16.32 13.04
C GLU A 918 6.98 15.13 12.90
N TRP A 919 7.17 14.31 11.86
CA TRP A 919 6.45 13.05 11.68
C TRP A 919 6.65 12.10 12.87
N LYS A 920 7.88 12.01 13.40
CA LYS A 920 8.20 11.18 14.57
C LYS A 920 7.41 11.62 15.82
N LYS A 921 7.22 12.93 16.05
CA LYS A 921 6.37 13.44 17.16
C LYS A 921 4.89 13.04 17.03
N LEU A 922 4.32 13.14 15.82
CA LEU A 922 2.91 12.79 15.60
C LEU A 922 2.64 11.29 15.77
N LEU A 923 3.61 10.45 15.41
CA LEU A 923 3.55 9.01 15.65
C LEU A 923 3.50 8.67 17.16
N ASP A 924 4.16 9.44 18.03
CA ASP A 924 4.06 9.23 19.47
C ASP A 924 2.70 9.66 20.05
N GLN A 925 2.07 10.73 19.52
CA GLN A 925 0.71 11.16 19.91
C GLN A 925 -0.40 10.21 19.42
N ALA A 926 -0.20 9.55 18.27
CA ALA A 926 -1.19 8.68 17.62
C ALA A 926 -1.91 7.72 18.57
N LYS A 927 -1.16 7.23 19.57
CA LYS A 927 -1.51 6.10 20.44
C LYS A 927 -2.79 6.36 21.25
N ASP A 928 -3.11 7.62 21.58
CA ASP A 928 -4.20 7.96 22.52
C ASP A 928 -5.62 7.77 21.96
N PHE A 929 -5.81 7.81 20.64
CA PHE A 929 -7.13 7.53 20.05
C PHE A 929 -7.44 6.04 19.87
N GLY A 930 -6.46 5.16 20.14
CA GLY A 930 -6.58 3.70 20.07
C GLY A 930 -5.63 3.08 19.06
N PHE A 931 -4.37 3.51 19.04
CA PHE A 931 -3.31 2.99 18.18
C PHE A 931 -2.12 2.51 19.04
N THR A 932 -1.23 1.69 18.48
CA THR A 932 -0.17 0.97 19.22
C THR A 932 1.24 1.23 18.69
N ASP A 933 2.27 0.95 19.51
CA ASP A 933 3.69 1.11 19.14
C ASP A 933 4.13 0.22 17.96
N VAL A 934 3.51 -0.95 17.80
CA VAL A 934 3.75 -1.84 16.65
C VAL A 934 3.18 -1.23 15.37
N GLU A 935 1.95 -0.68 15.41
CA GLU A 935 1.38 0.07 14.30
C GLU A 935 2.22 1.30 13.95
N VAL A 936 2.73 2.03 14.95
CA VAL A 936 3.64 3.17 14.77
C VAL A 936 4.94 2.77 14.05
N THR A 937 5.58 1.67 14.48
CA THR A 937 6.80 1.16 13.84
C THR A 937 6.55 0.72 12.39
N ILE A 938 5.39 0.11 12.12
CA ILE A 938 4.95 -0.24 10.76
C ILE A 938 4.66 1.02 9.93
N LEU A 939 4.01 2.03 10.50
CA LEU A 939 3.70 3.30 9.83
C LEU A 939 4.97 4.08 9.42
N SER A 940 6.05 3.99 10.19
CA SER A 940 7.37 4.54 9.78
C SER A 940 7.89 3.82 8.54
N ARG A 941 8.00 2.48 8.58
CA ARG A 941 8.50 1.68 7.43
C ARG A 941 7.64 1.82 6.16
N ILE A 942 6.33 2.06 6.32
CA ILE A 942 5.45 2.38 5.19
C ILE A 942 5.80 3.75 4.59
N ALA A 943 6.13 4.76 5.40
CA ALA A 943 6.54 6.07 4.91
C ALA A 943 7.86 5.97 4.11
N ASP A 944 8.85 5.23 4.62
CA ASP A 944 10.14 4.99 3.96
C ASP A 944 9.96 4.39 2.56
N LEU A 945 9.08 3.38 2.44
CA LEU A 945 8.76 2.72 1.18
C LEU A 945 7.92 3.60 0.23
N GLU A 946 6.98 4.38 0.74
CA GLU A 946 6.19 5.32 -0.07
C GLU A 946 7.05 6.44 -0.68
N LEU A 947 8.07 6.92 0.04
CA LEU A 947 9.05 7.90 -0.46
C LEU A 947 9.92 7.33 -1.59
N LEU A 948 10.28 6.05 -1.54
CA LEU A 948 10.97 5.37 -2.65
C LEU A 948 10.07 5.17 -3.87
N ILE A 949 8.77 4.93 -3.67
CA ILE A 949 7.80 4.73 -4.76
C ILE A 949 7.49 6.04 -5.50
N GLU A 950 7.35 7.18 -4.82
CA GLU A 950 7.00 8.44 -5.50
C GLU A 950 8.14 8.97 -6.38
N ARG A 951 9.41 8.65 -6.05
CA ARG A 951 10.61 8.97 -6.85
C ARG A 951 10.72 8.23 -8.20
N SER A 952 9.74 7.41 -8.59
CA SER A 952 9.77 6.57 -9.80
C SER A 952 8.73 6.93 -10.89
N LYS A 953 8.04 8.07 -10.77
CA LYS A 953 6.84 8.38 -11.57
C LYS A 953 6.89 9.70 -12.33
N GLU A 954 7.35 9.67 -13.58
CA GLU A 954 6.86 10.63 -14.60
C GLU A 954 5.56 10.08 -15.23
N ARG A 955 4.68 10.96 -15.73
CA ARG A 955 3.26 10.61 -16.00
C ARG A 955 2.83 10.79 -17.46
N ILE A 956 2.20 9.73 -17.99
CA ILE A 956 1.44 9.71 -19.25
C ILE A 956 -0.03 9.34 -18.92
N PRO A 957 -1.06 9.83 -19.64
CA PRO A 957 -2.47 9.49 -19.36
C PRO A 957 -2.81 8.02 -19.62
N SER A 958 -3.66 7.43 -18.76
CA SER A 958 -4.02 6.01 -18.83
C SER A 958 -5.15 5.69 -19.83
N PRO A 959 -5.29 4.43 -20.30
CA PRO A 959 -6.40 4.01 -21.17
C PRO A 959 -7.79 4.38 -20.64
N SER A 960 -8.02 4.20 -19.33
CA SER A 960 -9.28 4.54 -18.68
C SER A 960 -9.48 6.05 -18.51
N THR A 961 -8.39 6.82 -18.36
CA THR A 961 -8.45 8.29 -18.35
C THR A 961 -8.92 8.80 -19.71
N LEU A 962 -8.40 8.22 -20.79
CA LEU A 962 -8.82 8.50 -22.17
C LEU A 962 -10.28 8.07 -22.41
N ALA A 963 -10.71 6.92 -21.88
CA ALA A 963 -12.10 6.46 -21.94
C ALA A 963 -13.11 7.39 -21.25
N THR A 964 -12.68 8.17 -20.26
CA THR A 964 -13.52 9.18 -19.61
C THR A 964 -13.44 10.51 -20.35
N LEU A 965 -12.25 10.94 -20.78
CA LEU A 965 -12.10 12.15 -21.59
C LEU A 965 -12.91 12.06 -22.90
N ALA A 966 -13.02 10.88 -23.51
CA ALA A 966 -13.76 10.63 -24.75
C ALA A 966 -15.29 10.84 -24.65
N GLU A 967 -15.85 10.94 -23.43
CA GLU A 967 -17.26 11.27 -23.21
C GLU A 967 -17.54 12.79 -23.31
N TYR A 968 -16.50 13.62 -23.12
CA TYR A 968 -16.61 15.08 -23.06
C TYR A 968 -15.90 15.78 -24.23
N ILE A 969 -14.87 15.16 -24.80
CA ILE A 969 -14.12 15.65 -25.97
C ILE A 969 -13.87 14.52 -26.96
N VAL A 970 -13.93 14.79 -28.26
CA VAL A 970 -13.61 13.80 -29.30
C VAL A 970 -12.09 13.64 -29.38
N ILE A 971 -11.56 12.57 -28.78
CA ILE A 971 -10.12 12.27 -28.80
C ILE A 971 -9.74 11.60 -30.14
N PRO A 972 -8.69 12.07 -30.84
CA PRO A 972 -8.15 11.37 -32.00
C PRO A 972 -7.70 9.95 -31.67
N ARG A 973 -8.10 8.98 -32.49
CA ARG A 973 -7.82 7.55 -32.28
C ARG A 973 -6.33 7.22 -32.16
N GLU A 974 -5.48 7.93 -32.90
CA GLU A 974 -4.02 7.79 -32.89
C GLU A 974 -3.42 8.11 -31.51
N MET A 975 -3.93 9.14 -30.83
CA MET A 975 -3.52 9.50 -29.46
C MET A 975 -3.93 8.44 -28.44
N ILE A 976 -5.08 7.79 -28.65
CA ILE A 976 -5.51 6.65 -27.84
C ILE A 976 -4.54 5.49 -28.06
N GLU A 977 -4.32 5.06 -29.31
CA GLU A 977 -3.47 3.91 -29.64
C GLU A 977 -2.03 4.07 -29.12
N LYS A 978 -1.43 5.26 -29.26
CA LYS A 978 -0.10 5.54 -28.69
C LYS A 978 -0.04 5.34 -27.17
N ALA A 979 -1.05 5.81 -26.43
CA ALA A 979 -1.11 5.62 -24.98
C ALA A 979 -1.32 4.14 -24.59
N LEU A 980 -2.06 3.36 -25.38
CA LEU A 980 -2.21 1.91 -25.14
C LEU A 980 -0.88 1.16 -25.30
N VAL A 981 -0.04 1.56 -26.26
CA VAL A 981 1.30 0.98 -26.49
C VAL A 981 2.23 1.29 -25.33
N GLU A 982 2.30 2.54 -24.87
CA GLU A 982 3.20 2.94 -23.78
C GLU A 982 2.83 2.30 -22.43
N TYR A 983 1.52 2.11 -22.18
CA TYR A 983 1.00 1.30 -21.06
C TYR A 983 1.17 -0.22 -21.25
N ARG A 984 1.84 -0.66 -22.32
CA ARG A 984 2.13 -2.06 -22.66
C ARG A 984 0.89 -2.96 -22.74
N ILE A 985 -0.24 -2.39 -23.19
CA ILE A 985 -1.47 -3.16 -23.40
C ILE A 985 -1.24 -4.16 -24.55
N ALA A 986 -1.55 -5.43 -24.29
CA ALA A 986 -1.45 -6.52 -25.25
C ALA A 986 -2.29 -6.22 -26.51
N GLU A 987 -1.75 -6.56 -27.68
CA GLU A 987 -2.21 -6.06 -28.98
C GLU A 987 -3.66 -6.42 -29.30
N GLU A 988 -4.04 -7.68 -29.05
CA GLU A 988 -5.41 -8.22 -29.14
C GLU A 988 -6.42 -7.30 -28.44
N TRP A 989 -6.08 -6.82 -27.24
CA TRP A 989 -6.96 -6.05 -26.36
C TRP A 989 -7.07 -4.58 -26.74
N ARG A 990 -6.15 -4.03 -27.54
CA ARG A 990 -6.19 -2.61 -27.96
C ARG A 990 -7.46 -2.31 -28.76
N SER A 991 -7.87 -3.23 -29.63
CA SER A 991 -9.09 -3.14 -30.43
C SER A 991 -10.36 -2.97 -29.56
N TYR A 992 -10.46 -3.77 -28.49
CA TYR A 992 -11.55 -3.71 -27.53
C TYR A 992 -11.51 -2.44 -26.70
N TRP A 993 -10.32 -1.97 -26.28
CA TRP A 993 -10.18 -0.69 -25.58
C TRP A 993 -10.64 0.50 -26.45
N ILE A 994 -10.26 0.56 -27.72
CA ILE A 994 -10.71 1.63 -28.64
C ILE A 994 -12.23 1.57 -28.81
N ARG A 995 -12.80 0.38 -29.05
CA ARG A 995 -14.26 0.24 -29.22
C ARG A 995 -15.01 0.59 -27.93
N TYR A 996 -14.48 0.23 -26.77
CA TYR A 996 -15.01 0.62 -25.46
C TYR A 996 -14.99 2.14 -25.30
N ILE A 997 -13.83 2.78 -25.50
CA ILE A 997 -13.65 4.24 -25.41
C ILE A 997 -14.67 5.00 -26.26
N LEU A 998 -14.99 4.52 -27.46
CA LEU A 998 -15.93 5.16 -28.38
C LEU A 998 -17.41 4.86 -28.12
N VAL A 999 -17.77 3.64 -27.67
CA VAL A 999 -19.18 3.24 -27.44
C VAL A 999 -19.69 3.64 -26.05
N LYS A 1000 -18.79 3.78 -25.07
CA LYS A 1000 -19.08 4.10 -23.66
C LYS A 1000 -20.07 5.27 -23.45
N PRO A 1001 -19.91 6.46 -24.07
CA PRO A 1001 -20.90 7.55 -23.92
C PRO A 1001 -22.30 7.13 -24.38
N LEU A 1002 -22.43 6.51 -25.56
CA LEU A 1002 -23.73 6.24 -26.20
C LEU A 1002 -24.55 5.16 -25.49
N LYS A 1003 -23.90 4.21 -24.78
CA LYS A 1003 -24.62 3.15 -24.02
C LYS A 1003 -25.42 3.72 -22.83
N SER A 1004 -25.04 4.90 -22.31
CA SER A 1004 -25.73 5.57 -21.20
C SER A 1004 -27.15 5.97 -21.61
N ASP A 1005 -27.27 6.83 -22.61
CA ASP A 1005 -28.50 7.57 -22.87
C ASP A 1005 -29.61 6.66 -23.37
N TYR A 1006 -29.23 5.66 -24.18
CA TYR A 1006 -30.13 4.63 -24.64
C TYR A 1006 -30.71 3.78 -23.49
N ARG A 1007 -29.99 3.66 -22.36
CA ARG A 1007 -30.49 3.01 -21.13
C ARG A 1007 -31.58 3.82 -20.44
N SER A 1008 -31.50 5.15 -20.51
CA SER A 1008 -32.51 6.05 -19.95
C SER A 1008 -33.84 5.94 -20.71
N LEU A 1009 -33.77 5.84 -22.04
CA LEU A 1009 -34.93 5.61 -22.90
C LEU A 1009 -35.65 4.30 -22.55
N ILE A 1010 -34.89 3.20 -22.42
CA ILE A 1010 -35.43 1.89 -22.01
C ILE A 1010 -36.11 1.96 -20.64
N TYR A 1011 -35.47 2.57 -19.63
CA TYR A 1011 -36.09 2.66 -18.30
C TYR A 1011 -37.29 3.59 -18.25
N THR A 1012 -37.37 4.58 -19.14
CA THR A 1012 -38.58 5.41 -19.37
C THR A 1012 -39.69 4.60 -20.02
N ALA A 1013 -39.36 3.57 -20.81
CA ALA A 1013 -40.33 2.68 -21.42
C ALA A 1013 -40.77 1.51 -20.50
N ILE A 1014 -39.94 1.02 -19.56
CA ILE A 1014 -40.38 0.10 -18.48
C ILE A 1014 -41.26 0.84 -17.47
N ARG A 1015 -40.79 2.01 -17.02
CA ARG A 1015 -41.50 2.97 -16.15
C ARG A 1015 -42.97 2.94 -16.46
N ALA A 1016 -43.18 3.19 -17.73
CA ALA A 1016 -44.42 3.36 -18.34
C ALA A 1016 -45.36 2.14 -18.36
N PHE A 1017 -44.82 0.92 -18.38
CA PHE A 1017 -45.57 -0.32 -18.61
C PHE A 1017 -46.35 -0.70 -17.36
N LYS A 1018 -45.68 -0.52 -16.22
CA LYS A 1018 -46.20 -0.80 -14.88
C LYS A 1018 -47.57 -0.16 -14.61
N TYR A 1019 -47.92 0.91 -15.34
CA TYR A 1019 -49.10 1.75 -15.10
C TYR A 1019 -50.11 1.79 -16.25
N GLY A 1020 -50.03 0.88 -17.24
CA GLY A 1020 -51.11 0.65 -18.21
C GLY A 1020 -51.46 1.82 -19.14
N VAL A 1021 -50.79 2.97 -19.03
CA VAL A 1021 -50.80 4.00 -20.09
C VAL A 1021 -50.20 3.41 -21.38
N ILE A 1022 -49.53 2.26 -21.27
CA ILE A 1022 -48.98 1.42 -22.34
C ILE A 1022 -48.88 -0.09 -22.01
N ASP A 1023 -48.70 -0.94 -23.04
CA ASP A 1023 -48.92 -2.41 -23.06
C ASP A 1023 -47.63 -3.28 -23.36
N GLN A 1024 -47.41 -4.12 -24.39
CA GLN A 1024 -46.32 -5.16 -24.41
C GLN A 1024 -45.16 -5.16 -25.49
N THR A 1025 -45.32 -4.79 -26.77
CA THR A 1025 -44.30 -4.88 -27.87
C THR A 1025 -43.41 -3.64 -28.21
N LYS A 1026 -43.76 -2.39 -27.88
CA LYS A 1026 -43.00 -1.16 -28.24
C LYS A 1026 -41.77 -0.83 -27.37
N LEU A 1027 -41.78 -1.05 -26.05
CA LEU A 1027 -40.53 -1.12 -25.28
C LEU A 1027 -39.72 -2.32 -25.74
N ASP A 1028 -40.36 -3.38 -26.24
CA ASP A 1028 -39.69 -4.49 -26.90
C ASP A 1028 -38.98 -4.06 -28.20
N GLU A 1029 -39.58 -3.15 -28.97
CA GLU A 1029 -38.93 -2.47 -30.11
C GLU A 1029 -37.74 -1.60 -29.65
N ILE A 1030 -37.91 -0.81 -28.59
CA ILE A 1030 -36.84 0.03 -27.99
C ILE A 1030 -35.72 -0.85 -27.42
N LEU A 1031 -36.04 -2.00 -26.80
CA LEU A 1031 -35.10 -2.96 -26.25
C LEU A 1031 -34.25 -3.58 -27.37
N ARG A 1032 -34.87 -4.01 -28.47
CA ARG A 1032 -34.12 -4.56 -29.64
C ARG A 1032 -33.13 -3.54 -30.22
N GLN A 1033 -33.52 -2.27 -30.31
CA GLN A 1033 -32.62 -1.21 -30.80
C GLN A 1033 -31.39 -0.99 -29.88
N ALA A 1034 -31.48 -1.32 -28.59
CA ALA A 1034 -30.41 -1.14 -27.62
C ALA A 1034 -29.12 -1.93 -27.95
N LEU A 1035 -29.22 -3.04 -28.68
CA LEU A 1035 -28.09 -3.89 -29.07
C LEU A 1035 -26.99 -3.10 -29.79
N GLN A 1036 -27.37 -2.13 -30.63
CA GLN A 1036 -26.43 -1.30 -31.39
C GLN A 1036 -25.57 -0.42 -30.48
N PHE A 1037 -26.12 -0.02 -29.34
CA PHE A 1037 -25.45 0.76 -28.29
C PHE A 1037 -24.76 -0.15 -27.25
N GLY A 1038 -24.41 -1.38 -27.64
CA GLY A 1038 -23.60 -2.30 -26.85
C GLY A 1038 -24.34 -3.05 -25.74
N PHE A 1039 -25.66 -3.14 -25.79
CA PHE A 1039 -26.45 -4.02 -24.92
C PHE A 1039 -26.39 -5.47 -25.42
N THR A 1040 -26.77 -6.41 -24.56
CA THR A 1040 -26.85 -7.84 -24.86
C THR A 1040 -28.29 -8.36 -24.83
N GLU A 1041 -28.58 -9.43 -25.58
CA GLU A 1041 -29.88 -10.12 -25.59
C GLU A 1041 -30.32 -10.62 -24.20
N THR A 1042 -29.36 -10.88 -23.31
CA THR A 1042 -29.61 -11.31 -21.93
C THR A 1042 -29.94 -10.13 -21.02
N GLU A 1043 -29.27 -8.97 -21.18
CA GLU A 1043 -29.73 -7.72 -20.55
C GLU A 1043 -31.19 -7.42 -20.98
N ILE A 1044 -31.49 -7.47 -22.27
CA ILE A 1044 -32.83 -7.20 -22.83
C ILE A 1044 -33.92 -8.11 -22.23
N ARG A 1045 -33.68 -9.43 -22.19
CA ARG A 1045 -34.66 -10.39 -21.62
C ARG A 1045 -34.91 -10.18 -20.13
N ILE A 1046 -33.86 -9.89 -19.35
CA ILE A 1046 -33.99 -9.56 -17.92
C ILE A 1046 -34.78 -8.26 -17.73
N ILE A 1047 -34.54 -7.26 -18.60
CA ILE A 1047 -35.21 -5.97 -18.56
C ILE A 1047 -36.70 -6.11 -18.92
N ARG A 1048 -37.08 -6.96 -19.88
CA ARG A 1048 -38.48 -7.32 -20.17
C ARG A 1048 -39.16 -8.00 -18.98
N PHE A 1049 -38.58 -9.09 -18.47
CA PHE A 1049 -39.17 -9.86 -17.37
C PHE A 1049 -39.36 -9.01 -16.10
N ARG A 1050 -38.43 -8.08 -15.85
CA ARG A 1050 -38.59 -7.04 -14.82
C ARG A 1050 -39.81 -6.16 -15.07
N ALA A 1051 -40.09 -5.77 -16.32
CA ALA A 1051 -41.19 -4.90 -16.67
C ALA A 1051 -42.54 -5.56 -16.40
N GLU A 1052 -42.67 -6.84 -16.79
CA GLU A 1052 -43.83 -7.71 -16.53
C GLU A 1052 -44.06 -7.90 -15.02
N LEU A 1053 -43.01 -8.22 -14.26
CA LEU A 1053 -43.06 -8.28 -12.79
C LEU A 1053 -43.45 -6.94 -12.16
N GLU A 1054 -42.91 -5.82 -12.66
CA GLU A 1054 -43.24 -4.50 -12.14
C GLU A 1054 -44.73 -4.19 -12.33
N GLN A 1055 -45.34 -4.52 -13.47
CA GLN A 1055 -46.78 -4.36 -13.71
C GLN A 1055 -47.63 -5.27 -12.81
N ALA A 1056 -47.26 -6.55 -12.66
CA ALA A 1056 -47.92 -7.46 -11.71
C ALA A 1056 -47.80 -6.99 -10.24
N ILE A 1057 -46.77 -6.18 -9.93
CA ILE A 1057 -46.55 -5.53 -8.64
C ILE A 1057 -47.37 -4.24 -8.44
N GLU A 1058 -48.07 -3.73 -9.47
CA GLU A 1058 -49.12 -2.70 -9.28
C GLU A 1058 -50.51 -3.32 -9.08
N VAL A 1059 -51.05 -4.06 -10.05
CA VAL A 1059 -52.44 -4.60 -10.09
C VAL A 1059 -52.99 -5.10 -8.73
N ALA A 1060 -52.42 -6.16 -8.15
CA ALA A 1060 -52.80 -6.67 -6.84
C ALA A 1060 -52.46 -5.78 -5.61
N ARG A 1061 -52.11 -4.49 -5.77
CA ARG A 1061 -52.15 -3.49 -4.67
C ARG A 1061 -53.44 -2.69 -4.71
N GLU A 1062 -53.94 -2.42 -5.91
CA GLU A 1062 -55.28 -1.89 -6.12
C GLU A 1062 -56.29 -2.89 -5.52
N LEU A 1063 -56.13 -4.19 -5.80
CA LEU A 1063 -56.91 -5.26 -5.14
C LEU A 1063 -56.72 -5.32 -3.60
N GLN A 1064 -55.59 -4.88 -3.05
CA GLN A 1064 -55.40 -4.80 -1.58
C GLN A 1064 -56.08 -3.57 -0.94
N ARG A 1065 -56.62 -2.63 -1.74
CA ARG A 1065 -57.28 -1.41 -1.23
C ARG A 1065 -58.81 -1.50 -1.20
N GLU A 1066 -59.40 -2.55 -1.77
CA GLU A 1066 -60.86 -2.61 -2.01
C GLU A 1066 -61.70 -3.32 -0.93
N TYR A 1067 -61.13 -3.78 0.19
CA TYR A 1067 -61.91 -4.44 1.24
C TYR A 1067 -61.58 -3.99 2.68
N ILE A 1068 -62.10 -2.80 3.05
CA ILE A 1068 -62.69 -2.43 4.36
C ILE A 1068 -63.28 -1.01 4.19
N PRO A 1069 -64.62 -0.84 4.19
CA PRO A 1069 -65.24 0.48 4.24
C PRO A 1069 -65.09 1.10 5.64
N SER A 1070 -64.83 2.41 5.71
CA SER A 1070 -64.84 3.15 6.97
C SER A 1070 -66.23 3.71 7.29
N LEU A 1071 -66.58 3.76 8.59
CA LEU A 1071 -67.87 4.27 9.09
C LEU A 1071 -68.17 5.71 8.64
N GLY A 1072 -67.15 6.53 8.35
CA GLY A 1072 -67.33 7.89 7.82
C GLY A 1072 -67.89 7.92 6.39
N THR A 1073 -67.53 6.95 5.55
CA THR A 1073 -68.01 6.91 4.15
C THR A 1073 -69.48 6.48 4.10
N ILE A 1074 -69.88 5.57 5.00
CA ILE A 1074 -71.27 5.12 5.17
C ILE A 1074 -72.16 6.30 5.61
N ALA A 1075 -71.65 7.19 6.47
CA ALA A 1075 -72.32 8.43 6.88
C ALA A 1075 -72.31 9.55 5.81
N SER A 1076 -71.82 9.27 4.60
CA SER A 1076 -71.92 10.14 3.42
C SER A 1076 -72.65 9.48 2.23
N MET A 1077 -73.27 8.32 2.47
CA MET A 1077 -74.16 7.63 1.53
C MET A 1077 -75.61 7.55 2.06
N ALA A 1078 -75.93 8.43 3.00
CA ALA A 1078 -77.25 8.76 3.54
C ALA A 1078 -77.33 10.28 3.76
#